data_AF-A0A3B0ZNX1-F1
#
_entry.id   AF-A0A3B0ZNX1-F1
#
_cell.length_a   1.000
_cell.length_b   1.000
_cell.length_c   1.000
_cell.angle_alpha   90.00
_cell.angle_beta   90.00
_cell.angle_gamma   90.00
#
_symmetry.space_group_name_H-M   'P 1'
#
loop_
_entity.id
_entity.type
_entity.pdbx_description
1 polymer ?
#
loop_
_entity_poly.entity_id
_entity_poly.type
_entity_poly.pdbx_seq_one_letter_code
_entity_poly.pdbx_strand_id
1 'polypeptide(L)'
;MLMTRRISRFNKVVIALCLCMGATSASTDSGPVQQINPTVISYGKQTDVTVQLQRDVETIHLYPGGPQLIAEFSLPYRPQFLAASRDYFFVITEHGVLEVRDSLSGNKRTGLKQDTYQWVGFSNDLLWVVAVQGDVVVYDVLDDGSLSVRAEYQSNARIQDAVIDRDNLYIATTNSEIMRFDVGGRAETKPHIMSIKQHADFIAVNGDTLIVATKTGEIRRYLLTDEGVKEQAFYRTSLPIYDIKMSKDYVYVAQGKGGVLVLALAMKGQLTWVGSHSRLGDVRHLQYDETQSRLVLFNHEAEVIVVDVALPMMPTTLAVYDAKTSIYAMTLHDENVIVAQEGTLKSIDFSATPPQLSNQRLDSGQGVNFGGERRLFIEDDIAYVADWFSGMHIYDISNPARIKLLSSYHTPGSPKGVVVKEGYAYIADDDHGLHIVDVRNLKKPKYAASLLTPGLAYIPKIVGDHLYLASHRAGFQILDISKPLQPKIIANIDTPGMSWGIDIVDNKAYIADDAAGLLIYDVVEPSHPKLLGQFNPDGRAEDVQVQDHVAYVTFFDKGLMTVNVTDAANPELLAVLATPGNARGVDLDQNYAYIADWLAGVHVVDISDASSLRLMGSYDTSGAAWGLAYNKGHVFVMDWWGGVVTLDVSNPRQPQLKDRYHERGVVEQIVGQDNYLYSANGEGGLQVFDNKNPLNPIWVTGADLSGNSIDVAINKTRAYVISDVGLLSEIDISNPFQIHQMQQIELHVTPKKILLSEHFAYILTAEQRLLRVDIGEKMRSEVLLPDRVNDIVMYEDKLYIASQQAELIVFDPSLKSMKKYVLADTATLLDVRSNQLITYHEDHSLKSHRLKAAGLKLLNEVKLGKDVIDLSLADDSVYVLTLSGSLLQYSTSELTLSVEYPLIGNLTQLWSGDNAIYIAGDSMITALKLLPKVNFISINDENQIFEAAFPRFMPLGSYNLNIRSAGFSYSYPNAIIVEMSFSNSRIHCDNQSLCGDQ
;
A
#
# COMPACT_ATOMS: atom_id res chain seq x y z
N MET A 1 48.63 -50.92 -21.77
CA MET A 1 48.69 -49.48 -21.42
C MET A 1 47.31 -48.89 -21.65
N LEU A 2 46.61 -48.59 -20.57
CA LEU A 2 45.23 -48.09 -20.52
C LEU A 2 45.13 -47.20 -19.29
N MET A 3 44.55 -46.01 -19.42
CA MET A 3 43.89 -45.33 -18.31
C MET A 3 42.88 -44.30 -18.80
N THR A 4 41.79 -44.19 -18.06
CA THR A 4 40.60 -43.36 -18.30
C THR A 4 40.10 -42.74 -17.00
N ARG A 5 39.59 -41.50 -17.14
CA ARG A 5 38.40 -40.83 -16.52
C ARG A 5 38.47 -39.95 -15.24
N ARG A 6 37.80 -38.78 -15.44
CA ARG A 6 37.12 -37.69 -14.63
C ARG A 6 36.60 -38.05 -13.21
N ILE A 7 36.29 -37.12 -12.27
CA ILE A 7 35.22 -36.05 -12.25
C ILE A 7 35.47 -34.92 -11.19
N SER A 8 34.77 -33.78 -11.40
CA SER A 8 34.60 -32.44 -10.78
C SER A 8 34.29 -32.24 -9.26
N ARG A 9 34.40 -30.96 -8.83
CA ARG A 9 34.30 -30.35 -7.47
C ARG A 9 32.89 -29.80 -7.09
N PHE A 10 32.57 -29.78 -5.79
CA PHE A 10 31.53 -28.99 -5.10
C PHE A 10 32.16 -28.14 -3.97
N ASN A 11 31.68 -26.91 -3.74
CA ASN A 11 32.03 -26.06 -2.58
C ASN A 11 30.97 -26.25 -1.48
N LYS A 12 31.38 -26.69 -0.27
CA LYS A 12 30.61 -26.57 0.98
C LYS A 12 31.22 -25.44 1.83
N VAL A 13 30.40 -24.53 2.35
CA VAL A 13 30.80 -23.56 3.39
C VAL A 13 30.51 -24.22 4.75
N VAL A 14 31.51 -24.26 5.63
CA VAL A 14 31.43 -24.84 6.98
C VAL A 14 31.66 -23.71 7.98
N ILE A 15 30.74 -23.50 8.92
CA ILE A 15 30.92 -22.58 10.05
C ILE A 15 30.88 -23.43 11.33
N ALA A 16 31.93 -23.32 12.16
CA ALA A 16 32.08 -24.00 13.45
C ALA A 16 32.07 -22.95 14.57
N LEU A 17 31.48 -23.26 15.73
CA LEU A 17 31.53 -22.41 16.93
C LEU A 17 31.79 -23.22 18.22
N CYS A 18 32.50 -22.55 19.14
CA CYS A 18 33.24 -23.05 20.30
C CYS A 18 32.41 -23.59 21.48
N LEU A 19 33.04 -24.52 22.22
CA LEU A 19 32.65 -25.04 23.53
C LEU A 19 33.10 -24.12 24.68
N CYS A 20 32.22 -23.88 25.66
CA CYS A 20 32.59 -23.57 27.05
C CYS A 20 31.65 -24.31 28.02
N MET A 21 32.23 -25.01 29.01
CA MET A 21 31.53 -25.74 30.09
C MET A 21 31.52 -24.94 31.40
N GLY A 22 30.42 -25.03 32.16
CA GLY A 22 30.34 -24.62 33.57
C GLY A 22 28.94 -24.79 34.20
N ALA A 23 28.78 -25.79 35.07
CA ALA A 23 27.62 -26.19 35.92
C ALA A 23 27.20 -25.12 36.99
N THR A 24 26.06 -25.08 37.71
CA THR A 24 24.77 -25.83 37.88
C THR A 24 23.90 -25.02 38.87
N SER A 25 22.56 -24.97 38.71
CA SER A 25 21.51 -25.21 39.75
C SER A 25 20.12 -24.73 39.29
N ALA A 26 19.07 -25.36 39.81
CA ALA A 26 17.78 -25.63 39.16
C ALA A 26 16.68 -24.56 39.29
N SER A 27 15.85 -24.36 38.24
CA SER A 27 14.38 -24.43 38.29
C SER A 27 13.73 -24.27 36.89
N THR A 28 12.64 -25.03 36.67
CA THR A 28 11.66 -25.03 35.55
C THR A 28 12.17 -25.13 34.10
N ASP A 29 11.88 -26.27 33.47
CA ASP A 29 12.13 -26.62 32.06
C ASP A 29 11.67 -25.54 31.07
N SER A 30 12.61 -24.69 30.67
CA SER A 30 12.73 -24.13 29.33
C SER A 30 14.17 -24.41 28.91
N GLY A 31 14.38 -25.36 27.99
CA GLY A 31 15.71 -25.70 27.52
C GLY A 31 16.40 -24.48 26.88
N PRO A 32 17.75 -24.41 26.87
CA PRO A 32 18.43 -23.27 26.29
C PRO A 32 18.16 -23.25 24.79
N VAL A 33 17.43 -22.23 24.33
CA VAL A 33 17.38 -21.84 22.92
C VAL A 33 18.81 -21.47 22.54
N GLN A 34 19.58 -22.41 21.99
CA GLN A 34 20.82 -22.05 21.31
C GLN A 34 20.41 -21.26 20.07
N GLN A 35 20.61 -19.94 20.13
CA GLN A 35 20.44 -19.05 19.00
C GLN A 35 21.35 -19.54 17.86
N ILE A 36 20.75 -19.95 16.74
CA ILE A 36 21.49 -20.31 15.54
C ILE A 36 21.81 -18.99 14.82
N ASN A 37 23.04 -18.82 14.34
CA ASN A 37 23.36 -17.68 13.46
C ASN A 37 22.48 -17.75 12.21
N PRO A 38 21.81 -16.67 11.81
CA PRO A 38 20.98 -16.66 10.61
C PRO A 38 21.75 -17.15 9.39
N THR A 39 21.14 -18.06 8.62
CA THR A 39 21.69 -18.45 7.33
C THR A 39 21.16 -17.50 6.25
N VAL A 40 22.04 -16.68 5.69
CA VAL A 40 21.69 -15.76 4.61
C VAL A 40 21.76 -16.48 3.25
N ILE A 41 20.68 -16.42 2.50
CA ILE A 41 20.52 -17.02 1.18
C ILE A 41 20.30 -15.91 0.15
N SER A 42 21.00 -15.99 -0.99
CA SER A 42 20.77 -15.08 -2.11
C SER A 42 19.55 -15.50 -2.94
N TYR A 43 18.66 -14.55 -3.20
CA TYR A 43 17.50 -14.74 -4.06
C TYR A 43 17.86 -15.33 -5.44
N GLY A 44 17.02 -16.25 -5.95
CA GLY A 44 17.17 -16.83 -7.29
C GLY A 44 18.24 -17.93 -7.41
N LYS A 45 18.93 -18.28 -6.32
CA LYS A 45 19.88 -19.40 -6.26
C LYS A 45 19.33 -20.53 -5.40
N GLN A 46 19.34 -21.75 -5.94
CA GLN A 46 19.09 -22.93 -5.12
C GLN A 46 20.28 -23.12 -4.16
N THR A 47 19.99 -23.15 -2.86
CA THR A 47 21.00 -23.22 -1.80
C THR A 47 20.59 -24.30 -0.82
N ASP A 48 21.54 -25.16 -0.47
CA ASP A 48 21.35 -26.15 0.60
C ASP A 48 21.69 -25.47 1.93
N VAL A 49 20.79 -25.55 2.91
CA VAL A 49 21.02 -25.04 4.26
C VAL A 49 21.32 -26.22 5.18
N THR A 50 22.35 -26.06 6.00
CA THR A 50 22.81 -27.08 6.94
C THR A 50 22.61 -26.59 8.37
N VAL A 51 21.83 -27.32 9.17
CA VAL A 51 21.59 -27.01 10.58
C VAL A 51 22.10 -28.15 11.46
N GLN A 52 22.90 -27.85 12.48
CA GLN A 52 23.30 -28.82 13.51
C GLN A 52 22.23 -28.90 14.60
N LEU A 53 21.78 -30.10 14.90
CA LEU A 53 20.73 -30.36 15.89
C LEU A 53 21.27 -31.30 16.97
N GLN A 54 20.62 -31.32 18.13
CA GLN A 54 21.07 -32.13 19.27
C GLN A 54 20.25 -33.43 19.46
N ARG A 55 19.23 -33.70 18.64
CA ARG A 55 18.27 -34.81 18.79
C ARG A 55 17.62 -35.24 17.46
N ASP A 56 17.03 -36.43 17.46
CA ASP A 56 16.31 -37.05 16.33
C ASP A 56 15.08 -36.22 15.89
N VAL A 57 15.06 -35.80 14.63
CA VAL A 57 14.04 -34.89 14.08
C VAL A 57 12.87 -35.66 13.47
N GLU A 58 11.63 -35.25 13.82
CA GLU A 58 10.40 -35.77 13.22
C GLU A 58 9.88 -34.88 12.09
N THR A 59 9.72 -33.57 12.34
CA THR A 59 9.26 -32.61 11.33
C THR A 59 9.96 -31.26 11.46
N ILE A 60 10.07 -30.55 10.34
CA ILE A 60 10.61 -29.19 10.26
C ILE A 60 9.65 -28.33 9.46
N HIS A 61 9.40 -27.13 9.96
CA HIS A 61 8.47 -26.17 9.37
C HIS A 61 9.12 -24.80 9.30
N LEU A 62 8.96 -24.14 8.16
CA LEU A 62 9.41 -22.78 7.93
C LEU A 62 8.22 -21.84 8.08
N TYR A 63 8.37 -20.81 8.90
CA TYR A 63 7.35 -19.78 9.10
C TYR A 63 7.90 -18.43 8.65
N PRO A 64 7.05 -17.53 8.10
CA PRO A 64 7.38 -16.13 7.98
C PRO A 64 7.96 -15.58 9.29
N GLY A 65 9.09 -14.90 9.20
CA GLY A 65 9.66 -14.10 10.29
C GLY A 65 8.85 -12.82 10.49
N GLY A 66 9.27 -12.01 11.45
CA GLY A 66 8.66 -10.73 11.76
C GLY A 66 9.03 -10.23 13.14
N PRO A 67 8.49 -9.08 13.57
CA PRO A 67 8.81 -8.49 14.86
C PRO A 67 8.48 -9.42 16.02
N GLN A 68 9.33 -9.45 17.04
CA GLN A 68 9.17 -10.37 18.18
C GLN A 68 9.20 -9.65 19.51
N LEU A 69 8.26 -10.01 20.39
CA LEU A 69 8.33 -9.63 21.80
C LEU A 69 9.49 -10.38 22.47
N ILE A 70 10.53 -9.65 22.88
CA ILE A 70 11.72 -10.23 23.52
C ILE A 70 11.70 -10.09 25.04
N ALA A 71 10.99 -9.08 25.57
CA ALA A 71 10.81 -8.90 27.00
C ALA A 71 9.51 -8.15 27.32
N GLU A 72 8.91 -8.49 28.47
CA GLU A 72 7.76 -7.79 29.02
C GLU A 72 8.00 -7.51 30.51
N PHE A 73 7.81 -6.26 30.92
CA PHE A 73 8.04 -5.80 32.27
C PHE A 73 6.75 -5.23 32.86
N SER A 74 6.21 -5.88 33.88
CA SER A 74 5.01 -5.39 34.58
C SER A 74 5.34 -4.17 35.44
N LEU A 75 4.48 -3.17 35.35
CA LEU A 75 4.51 -1.93 36.11
C LEU A 75 3.27 -1.86 37.03
N PRO A 76 3.43 -1.37 38.27
CA PRO A 76 2.31 -1.23 39.20
C PRO A 76 1.43 0.01 38.94
N TYR A 77 1.60 0.67 37.79
CA TYR A 77 0.96 1.94 37.43
C TYR A 77 0.92 2.10 35.91
N ARG A 78 0.14 3.05 35.40
CA ARG A 78 0.15 3.40 33.98
C ARG A 78 1.33 4.33 33.64
N PRO A 79 2.24 3.94 32.73
CA PRO A 79 3.28 4.84 32.22
C PRO A 79 2.68 5.93 31.32
N GLN A 80 3.18 7.17 31.42
CA GLN A 80 2.75 8.29 30.58
C GLN A 80 3.80 8.70 29.54
N PHE A 81 5.07 8.75 29.93
CA PHE A 81 6.18 9.10 29.04
C PHE A 81 7.35 8.16 29.26
N LEU A 82 8.13 7.98 28.20
CA LEU A 82 9.20 7.00 28.15
C LEU A 82 10.39 7.56 27.39
N ALA A 83 11.58 7.37 27.93
CA ALA A 83 12.85 7.50 27.23
C ALA A 83 13.74 6.31 27.59
N ALA A 84 14.76 6.04 26.78
CA ALA A 84 15.70 4.96 27.03
C ALA A 84 17.15 5.40 26.76
N SER A 85 18.05 4.88 27.60
CA SER A 85 19.47 4.76 27.30
C SER A 85 19.79 3.28 27.07
N ARG A 86 21.05 2.97 26.74
CA ARG A 86 21.52 1.59 26.60
C ARG A 86 21.19 0.72 27.83
N ASP A 87 21.42 1.24 29.04
CA ASP A 87 21.33 0.45 30.28
C ASP A 87 20.04 0.70 31.07
N TYR A 88 19.29 1.76 30.77
CA TYR A 88 18.13 2.16 31.58
C TYR A 88 16.91 2.62 30.77
N PHE A 89 15.73 2.32 31.31
CA PHE A 89 14.47 2.95 30.94
C PHE A 89 14.11 4.05 31.94
N PHE A 90 13.66 5.18 31.41
CA PHE A 90 13.19 6.34 32.17
C PHE A 90 11.69 6.50 31.97
N VAL A 91 10.92 6.30 33.04
CA VAL A 91 9.46 6.22 32.97
C VAL A 91 8.84 7.30 33.83
N ILE A 92 8.01 8.15 33.25
CA ILE A 92 7.12 9.02 34.03
C ILE A 92 5.81 8.29 34.30
N THR A 93 5.44 8.17 35.56
CA THR A 93 4.19 7.53 35.99
C THR A 93 2.99 8.46 35.83
N GLU A 94 1.77 7.93 35.89
CA GLU A 94 0.53 8.72 35.94
C GLU A 94 0.41 9.69 37.12
N HIS A 95 1.31 9.57 38.12
CA HIS A 95 1.41 10.48 39.26
C HIS A 95 2.56 11.50 39.11
N GLY A 96 3.19 11.59 37.93
CA GLY A 96 4.28 12.51 37.65
C GLY A 96 5.59 12.17 38.38
N VAL A 97 5.82 10.89 38.70
CA VAL A 97 7.08 10.42 39.30
C VAL A 97 7.98 9.89 38.19
N LEU A 98 9.25 10.29 38.21
CA LEU A 98 10.26 9.72 37.31
C LEU A 98 10.87 8.48 37.94
N GLU A 99 10.81 7.35 37.27
CA GLU A 99 11.49 6.12 37.68
C GLU A 99 12.59 5.74 36.70
N VAL A 100 13.75 5.36 37.24
CA VAL A 100 14.85 4.76 36.47
C VAL A 100 14.81 3.25 36.69
N ARG A 101 14.74 2.51 35.61
CA ARG A 101 14.61 1.05 35.59
C ARG A 101 15.71 0.43 34.75
N ASP A 102 16.20 -0.71 35.19
CA ASP A 102 17.20 -1.50 34.48
C ASP A 102 16.63 -2.03 33.15
N SER A 103 17.32 -1.80 32.02
CA SER A 103 16.78 -2.16 30.69
C SER A 103 16.67 -3.68 30.47
N LEU A 104 17.50 -4.47 31.16
CA LEU A 104 17.51 -5.93 31.04
C LEU A 104 16.45 -6.60 31.93
N SER A 105 16.27 -6.11 33.15
CA SER A 105 15.39 -6.75 34.15
C SER A 105 14.09 -6.02 34.43
N GLY A 106 13.94 -4.76 33.99
CA GLY A 106 12.78 -3.90 34.28
C GLY A 106 12.68 -3.44 35.74
N ASN A 107 13.62 -3.88 36.59
CA ASN A 107 13.62 -3.58 38.01
C ASN A 107 13.89 -2.09 38.26
N LYS A 108 13.14 -1.52 39.21
CA LYS A 108 13.35 -0.14 39.66
C LYS A 108 14.69 -0.02 40.37
N ARG A 109 15.53 0.93 39.90
CA ARG A 109 16.80 1.30 40.53
C ARG A 109 16.63 2.51 41.44
N THR A 110 16.05 3.58 40.91
CA THR A 110 15.77 4.80 41.66
C THR A 110 14.46 5.43 41.19
N GLY A 111 13.99 6.44 41.93
CA GLY A 111 12.88 7.27 41.50
C GLY A 111 12.95 8.66 42.14
N LEU A 112 12.69 9.68 41.33
CA LEU A 112 12.64 11.06 41.78
C LEU A 112 11.18 11.51 41.84
N LYS A 113 10.80 12.05 43.00
CA LYS A 113 9.50 12.68 43.22
C LYS A 113 9.74 14.15 43.55
N GLN A 114 9.60 15.00 42.54
CA GLN A 114 9.71 16.45 42.67
C GLN A 114 8.68 17.07 41.72
N ASP A 115 7.86 17.99 42.21
CA ASP A 115 6.88 18.81 41.47
C ASP A 115 6.35 18.23 40.13
N THR A 116 5.76 17.03 40.16
CA THR A 116 5.07 16.33 39.05
C THR A 116 5.71 16.52 37.66
N TYR A 117 6.51 15.56 37.20
CA TYR A 117 7.09 15.60 35.85
C TYR A 117 6.05 15.36 34.76
N GLN A 118 6.18 16.09 33.66
CA GLN A 118 5.33 16.00 32.47
C GLN A 118 6.04 15.34 31.29
N TRP A 119 7.31 15.64 31.01
CA TRP A 119 8.02 15.06 29.87
C TRP A 119 9.40 14.57 30.26
N VAL A 120 9.88 13.56 29.55
CA VAL A 120 11.22 13.02 29.68
C VAL A 120 11.77 12.77 28.28
N GLY A 121 13.05 13.07 28.09
CA GLY A 121 13.79 12.68 26.91
C GLY A 121 15.23 12.33 27.28
N PHE A 122 15.85 11.53 26.41
CA PHE A 122 17.23 11.10 26.58
C PHE A 122 17.97 11.21 25.25
N SER A 123 19.14 11.83 25.27
CA SER A 123 19.97 12.06 24.07
C SER A 123 21.35 12.51 24.49
N ASN A 124 22.40 12.10 23.76
CA ASN A 124 23.80 12.46 24.06
C ASN A 124 24.18 12.18 25.52
N ASP A 125 23.76 11.03 26.03
CA ASP A 125 23.97 10.56 27.42
C ASP A 125 23.38 11.47 28.52
N LEU A 126 22.53 12.43 28.14
CA LEU A 126 21.85 13.33 29.05
C LEU A 126 20.36 13.01 29.12
N LEU A 127 19.85 12.93 30.35
CA LEU A 127 18.44 12.81 30.64
C LEU A 127 17.89 14.21 30.95
N TRP A 128 16.85 14.63 30.27
CA TRP A 128 16.17 15.88 30.59
C TRP A 128 14.71 15.63 30.91
N VAL A 129 14.17 16.43 31.84
CA VAL A 129 12.85 16.24 32.40
C VAL A 129 12.18 17.59 32.58
N VAL A 130 10.91 17.69 32.20
CA VAL A 130 10.10 18.90 32.34
C VAL A 130 9.10 18.73 33.47
N ALA A 131 9.07 19.65 34.42
CA ALA A 131 8.13 19.68 35.54
C ALA A 131 6.84 20.46 35.21
N VAL A 132 5.73 20.18 35.92
CA VAL A 132 4.43 20.87 35.75
C VAL A 132 4.53 22.39 35.90
N GLN A 133 5.46 22.86 36.74
CA GLN A 133 5.66 24.30 36.99
C GLN A 133 6.37 25.02 35.82
N GLY A 134 6.81 24.28 34.79
CA GLY A 134 7.55 24.82 33.65
C GLY A 134 9.07 24.75 33.84
N ASP A 135 9.55 24.12 34.90
CA ASP A 135 10.98 23.97 35.15
C ASP A 135 11.55 22.81 34.33
N VAL A 136 12.76 22.96 33.81
CA VAL A 136 13.48 21.87 33.12
C VAL A 136 14.71 21.50 33.89
N VAL A 137 14.84 20.22 34.18
CA VAL A 137 15.99 19.66 34.89
C VAL A 137 16.73 18.71 33.97
N VAL A 138 18.03 18.92 33.83
CA VAL A 138 18.95 18.07 33.08
C VAL A 138 19.77 17.28 34.08
N TYR A 139 19.84 15.98 33.89
CA TYR A 139 20.54 15.02 34.74
C TYR A 139 21.66 14.32 33.98
N ASP A 140 22.78 14.15 34.67
CA ASP A 140 23.74 13.10 34.33
C ASP A 140 23.22 11.77 34.88
N VAL A 141 23.23 10.73 34.03
CA VAL A 141 22.88 9.37 34.42
C VAL A 141 24.16 8.62 34.78
N LEU A 142 24.27 8.18 36.03
CA LEU A 142 25.44 7.47 36.53
C LEU A 142 25.33 5.95 36.27
N ASP A 143 26.47 5.24 36.28
CA ASP A 143 26.58 3.80 36.03
C ASP A 143 25.76 2.90 36.99
N ASP A 144 25.32 3.44 38.13
CA ASP A 144 24.47 2.74 39.09
C ASP A 144 22.97 3.06 38.92
N GLY A 145 22.64 3.89 37.93
CA GLY A 145 21.30 4.37 37.61
C GLY A 145 20.84 5.55 38.48
N SER A 146 21.69 6.08 39.36
CA SER A 146 21.38 7.31 40.10
C SER A 146 21.50 8.54 39.21
N LEU A 147 20.75 9.59 39.54
CA LEU A 147 20.64 10.81 38.75
C LEU A 147 21.30 11.97 39.50
N SER A 148 22.21 12.66 38.83
CA SER A 148 22.87 13.88 39.32
C SER A 148 22.34 15.09 38.57
N VAL A 149 21.82 16.10 39.27
CA VAL A 149 21.36 17.35 38.63
C VAL A 149 22.57 18.05 38.00
N ARG A 150 22.57 18.16 36.68
CA ARG A 150 23.55 18.90 35.90
C ARG A 150 23.15 20.37 35.77
N ALA A 151 21.88 20.62 35.51
CA ALA A 151 21.31 21.96 35.39
C ALA A 151 19.82 21.95 35.75
N GLU A 152 19.34 23.06 36.30
CA GLU A 152 17.92 23.31 36.56
C GLU A 152 17.58 24.71 36.04
N TYR A 153 16.46 24.80 35.33
CA TYR A 153 16.00 26.03 34.72
C TYR A 153 14.56 26.31 35.11
N GLN A 154 14.28 27.55 35.50
CA GLN A 154 12.93 28.01 35.78
C GLN A 154 12.36 28.82 34.63
N SER A 155 11.25 28.33 34.06
CA SER A 155 10.52 29.06 33.02
C SER A 155 9.33 29.80 33.62
N ASN A 156 9.18 31.09 33.30
CA ASN A 156 7.96 31.84 33.62
C ASN A 156 6.80 31.55 32.63
N ALA A 157 7.06 30.72 31.62
CA ALA A 157 6.11 30.35 30.57
C ALA A 157 5.93 28.84 30.51
N ARG A 158 4.72 28.39 30.16
CA ARG A 158 4.45 26.96 30.01
C ARG A 158 5.19 26.41 28.79
N ILE A 159 5.87 25.29 28.98
CA ILE A 159 6.61 24.58 27.94
C ILE A 159 5.61 23.81 27.06
N GLN A 160 5.81 23.86 25.73
CA GLN A 160 5.00 23.18 24.72
C GLN A 160 5.69 21.97 24.14
N ASP A 161 7.00 22.08 23.90
CA ASP A 161 7.82 21.00 23.38
C ASP A 161 9.30 21.28 23.69
N ALA A 162 10.14 20.24 23.65
CA ALA A 162 11.57 20.34 23.88
C ALA A 162 12.34 19.29 23.07
N VAL A 163 13.49 19.68 22.54
CA VAL A 163 14.37 18.81 21.75
C VAL A 163 15.83 19.13 22.04
N ILE A 164 16.67 18.10 22.12
CA ILE A 164 18.12 18.28 22.15
C ILE A 164 18.68 18.00 20.76
N ASP A 165 19.55 18.89 20.30
CA ASP A 165 20.40 18.65 19.15
C ASP A 165 21.85 18.96 19.54
N ARG A 166 22.72 17.95 19.40
CA ARG A 166 24.12 17.99 19.88
C ARG A 166 24.17 18.42 21.35
N ASP A 167 24.97 19.43 21.67
CA ASP A 167 25.15 19.96 23.02
C ASP A 167 24.09 21.00 23.42
N ASN A 168 23.01 21.17 22.64
CA ASN A 168 22.02 22.22 22.89
C ASN A 168 20.62 21.66 23.16
N LEU A 169 20.00 22.09 24.26
CA LEU A 169 18.58 21.88 24.54
C LEU A 169 17.78 23.08 24.05
N TYR A 170 16.78 22.82 23.22
CA TYR A 170 15.83 23.79 22.69
C TYR A 170 14.47 23.55 23.33
N ILE A 171 13.84 24.62 23.82
CA ILE A 171 12.54 24.57 24.46
C ILE A 171 11.60 25.57 23.80
N ALA A 172 10.43 25.10 23.37
CA ALA A 172 9.35 25.94 22.88
C ALA A 172 8.39 26.30 24.03
N THR A 173 8.00 27.57 24.12
CA THR A 173 7.08 28.05 25.17
C THR A 173 5.78 28.63 24.60
N THR A 174 4.77 28.77 25.46
CA THR A 174 3.49 29.41 25.11
C THR A 174 3.63 30.85 24.60
N ASN A 175 4.74 31.53 24.91
CA ASN A 175 4.96 32.92 24.57
C ASN A 175 5.52 33.12 23.15
N SER A 176 5.57 32.07 22.32
CA SER A 176 6.20 32.11 20.99
C SER A 176 7.71 32.42 21.10
N GLU A 177 8.36 31.78 22.05
CA GLU A 177 9.79 31.88 22.31
C GLU A 177 10.43 30.49 22.21
N ILE A 178 11.65 30.45 21.65
CA ILE A 178 12.54 29.30 21.68
C ILE A 178 13.70 29.64 22.59
N MET A 179 13.86 28.86 23.65
CA MET A 179 14.98 28.97 24.58
C MET A 179 16.04 27.94 24.20
N ARG A 180 17.29 28.37 24.01
CA ARG A 180 18.44 27.49 23.75
C ARG A 180 19.38 27.47 24.94
N PHE A 181 19.80 26.28 25.36
CA PHE A 181 20.73 26.05 26.46
C PHE A 181 21.91 25.19 26.00
N ASP A 182 23.14 25.60 26.31
CA ASP A 182 24.31 24.73 26.19
C ASP A 182 24.36 23.77 27.38
N VAL A 183 24.14 22.49 27.09
CA VAL A 183 24.14 21.39 28.06
C VAL A 183 25.41 20.53 27.95
N GLY A 184 26.21 20.67 26.89
CA GLY A 184 27.46 19.91 26.68
C GLY A 184 28.64 20.42 27.51
N GLY A 185 28.68 21.71 27.85
CA GLY A 185 29.75 22.35 28.64
C GLY A 185 29.49 22.55 30.14
N ARG A 186 30.19 23.55 30.75
CA ARG A 186 29.80 24.10 32.07
C ARG A 186 28.44 24.77 31.88
N ALA A 187 27.39 24.15 32.41
CA ALA A 187 26.00 24.61 32.30
C ALA A 187 25.90 26.15 32.34
N GLU A 188 25.54 26.76 31.21
CA GLU A 188 25.10 28.15 31.24
C GLU A 188 23.78 28.20 32.02
N THR A 189 23.70 29.03 33.06
CA THR A 189 22.49 29.14 33.90
C THR A 189 21.41 30.01 33.27
N LYS A 190 21.67 30.61 32.10
CA LYS A 190 20.73 31.49 31.40
C LYS A 190 20.56 31.05 29.94
N PRO A 191 19.31 30.84 29.47
CA PRO A 191 19.08 30.53 28.07
C PRO A 191 19.36 31.72 27.17
N HIS A 192 19.72 31.40 25.93
CA HIS A 192 19.53 32.32 24.82
C HIS A 192 18.06 32.25 24.37
N ILE A 193 17.30 33.34 24.58
CA ILE A 193 15.88 33.42 24.24
C ILE A 193 15.71 34.04 22.85
N MET A 194 15.01 33.34 21.97
CA MET A 194 14.76 33.74 20.59
C MET A 194 13.25 33.84 20.34
N SER A 195 12.76 35.00 19.93
CA SER A 195 11.33 35.17 19.59
C SER A 195 11.04 34.67 18.18
N ILE A 196 9.98 33.86 18.03
CA ILE A 196 9.47 33.38 16.75
C ILE A 196 8.15 34.09 16.41
N LYS A 197 7.77 34.11 15.13
CA LYS A 197 6.58 34.84 14.66
C LYS A 197 5.25 34.15 14.95
N GLN A 198 5.28 32.88 15.35
CA GLN A 198 4.09 32.07 15.59
C GLN A 198 4.27 31.22 16.84
N HIS A 199 3.15 30.73 17.37
CA HIS A 199 3.15 29.71 18.41
C HIS A 199 3.83 28.43 17.93
N ALA A 200 4.50 27.73 18.84
CA ALA A 200 5.16 26.45 18.58
C ALA A 200 4.49 25.38 19.45
N ASP A 201 3.68 24.52 18.84
CA ASP A 201 3.17 23.31 19.50
C ASP A 201 4.20 22.18 19.44
N PHE A 202 4.99 22.13 18.35
CA PHE A 202 6.03 21.13 18.12
C PHE A 202 7.27 21.76 17.53
N ILE A 203 8.45 21.28 17.90
CA ILE A 203 9.75 21.71 17.37
C ILE A 203 10.64 20.54 16.95
N ALA A 204 11.41 20.74 15.89
CA ALA A 204 12.49 19.83 15.52
C ALA A 204 13.72 20.64 15.13
N VAL A 205 14.91 20.19 15.55
CA VAL A 205 16.18 20.89 15.32
C VAL A 205 17.21 19.92 14.77
N ASN A 206 17.97 20.37 13.77
CA ASN A 206 19.15 19.67 13.25
C ASN A 206 20.16 20.74 12.81
N GLY A 207 21.25 20.88 13.57
CA GLY A 207 22.27 21.89 13.34
C GLY A 207 21.73 23.31 13.43
N ASP A 208 21.75 24.03 12.32
CA ASP A 208 21.30 25.42 12.23
C ASP A 208 19.82 25.57 11.79
N THR A 209 19.13 24.46 11.55
CA THR A 209 17.75 24.47 11.06
C THR A 209 16.77 24.13 12.18
N LEU A 210 15.82 25.03 12.41
CA LEU A 210 14.70 24.86 13.33
C LEU A 210 13.38 24.78 12.53
N ILE A 211 12.61 23.73 12.79
CA ILE A 211 11.23 23.60 12.33
C ILE A 211 10.31 23.84 13.50
N VAL A 212 9.29 24.67 13.26
CA VAL A 212 8.22 24.95 14.21
C VAL A 212 6.90 24.58 13.56
N ALA A 213 6.09 23.77 14.24
CA ALA A 213 4.75 23.41 13.78
C ALA A 213 3.66 23.80 14.79
N THR A 214 2.47 24.10 14.30
CA THR A 214 1.25 24.27 15.10
C THR A 214 0.33 23.07 14.93
N LYS A 215 -0.51 22.79 15.93
CA LYS A 215 -1.58 21.78 15.83
C LYS A 215 -2.58 22.09 14.71
N THR A 216 -2.68 23.35 14.28
CA THR A 216 -3.57 23.80 13.20
C THR A 216 -2.99 23.60 11.80
N GLY A 217 -1.78 23.05 11.66
CA GLY A 217 -1.21 22.69 10.36
C GLY A 217 -0.23 23.70 9.78
N GLU A 218 0.21 24.71 10.54
CA GLU A 218 1.24 25.65 10.08
C GLU A 218 2.63 25.14 10.42
N ILE A 219 3.52 25.09 9.43
CA ILE A 219 4.90 24.64 9.57
C ILE A 219 5.82 25.76 9.07
N ARG A 220 6.77 26.18 9.90
CA ARG A 220 7.77 27.19 9.55
C ARG A 220 9.17 26.67 9.74
N ARG A 221 10.04 27.06 8.80
CA ARG A 221 11.48 26.85 8.87
C ARG A 221 12.16 28.14 9.29
N TYR A 222 13.05 28.04 10.27
CA TYR A 222 13.92 29.10 10.75
C TYR A 222 15.38 28.67 10.63
N LEU A 223 16.24 29.62 10.29
CA LEU A 223 17.68 29.52 10.48
C LEU A 223 18.04 30.03 11.88
N LEU A 224 18.72 29.19 12.65
CA LEU A 224 19.32 29.52 13.94
C LEU A 224 20.64 30.26 13.68
N THR A 225 20.78 31.42 14.29
CA THR A 225 21.98 32.26 14.22
C THR A 225 22.36 32.73 15.62
N ASP A 226 23.57 33.26 15.79
CA ASP A 226 23.98 33.82 17.08
C ASP A 226 23.17 35.05 17.50
N GLU A 227 22.51 35.72 16.54
CA GLU A 227 21.65 36.89 16.77
C GLU A 227 20.16 36.53 16.98
N GLY A 228 19.80 35.24 16.87
CA GLY A 228 18.44 34.74 17.04
C GLY A 228 17.95 33.87 15.86
N VAL A 229 16.65 33.91 15.58
CA VAL A 229 16.01 33.11 14.51
C VAL A 229 15.63 33.96 13.31
N LYS A 230 15.90 33.46 12.10
CA LYS A 230 15.46 34.07 10.83
C LYS A 230 14.54 33.12 10.09
N GLU A 231 13.28 33.52 9.92
CA GLU A 231 12.32 32.74 9.12
C GLU A 231 12.80 32.63 7.67
N GLN A 232 12.75 31.41 7.15
CA GLN A 232 13.18 31.06 5.81
C GLN A 232 12.01 30.60 4.93
N ALA A 233 11.10 29.79 5.47
CA ALA A 233 10.02 29.19 4.69
C ALA A 233 8.77 28.92 5.55
N PHE A 234 7.64 28.74 4.87
CA PHE A 234 6.35 28.40 5.46
C PHE A 234 5.64 27.37 4.59
N TYR A 235 5.01 26.40 5.24
CA TYR A 235 4.14 25.41 4.63
C TYR A 235 2.86 25.30 5.47
N ARG A 236 1.71 25.10 4.82
CA ARG A 236 0.45 24.83 5.52
C ARG A 236 -0.19 23.56 4.99
N THR A 237 -0.44 22.62 5.88
CA THR A 237 -1.29 21.47 5.62
C THR A 237 -2.73 21.77 6.05
N SER A 238 -3.70 21.10 5.44
CA SER A 238 -5.10 21.13 5.88
C SER A 238 -5.41 20.19 7.03
N LEU A 239 -4.48 19.29 7.37
CA LEU A 239 -4.64 18.31 8.43
C LEU A 239 -3.95 18.77 9.72
N PRO A 240 -4.51 18.42 10.89
CA PRO A 240 -3.87 18.73 12.16
C PRO A 240 -2.54 18.01 12.29
N ILE A 241 -1.61 18.61 13.04
CA ILE A 241 -0.30 18.04 13.32
C ILE A 241 -0.28 17.49 14.75
N TYR A 242 0.27 16.29 14.93
CA TYR A 242 0.36 15.59 16.21
C TYR A 242 1.79 15.40 16.72
N ASP A 243 2.77 15.34 15.81
CA ASP A 243 4.19 15.20 16.13
C ASP A 243 5.02 15.57 14.90
N ILE A 244 6.27 15.96 15.11
CA ILE A 244 7.27 16.15 14.05
C ILE A 244 8.60 15.50 14.43
N LYS A 245 9.27 14.93 13.42
CA LYS A 245 10.67 14.47 13.52
C LYS A 245 11.41 14.94 12.28
N MET A 246 12.73 15.08 12.38
CA MET A 246 13.54 15.65 11.31
C MET A 246 14.83 14.88 11.13
N SER A 247 15.15 14.55 9.88
CA SER A 247 16.50 14.16 9.47
C SER A 247 17.25 15.38 8.95
N LYS A 248 18.47 15.18 8.48
CA LYS A 248 19.24 16.27 7.84
C LYS A 248 18.49 16.91 6.66
N ASP A 249 17.78 16.11 5.87
CA ASP A 249 17.23 16.53 4.59
C ASP A 249 15.68 16.59 4.56
N TYR A 250 15.00 16.06 5.58
CA TYR A 250 13.54 15.90 5.57
C TYR A 250 12.88 16.16 6.92
N VAL A 251 11.63 16.62 6.87
CA VAL A 251 10.72 16.73 8.02
C VAL A 251 9.59 15.72 7.85
N TYR A 252 9.40 14.88 8.86
CA TYR A 252 8.30 13.93 8.97
C TYR A 252 7.26 14.49 9.93
N VAL A 253 6.01 14.56 9.49
CA VAL A 253 4.92 15.21 10.21
C VAL A 253 3.77 14.22 10.38
N ALA A 254 3.44 13.89 11.62
CA ALA A 254 2.29 13.05 11.94
C ALA A 254 0.99 13.85 11.79
N GLN A 255 0.07 13.35 10.96
CA GLN A 255 -1.17 14.04 10.59
C GLN A 255 -2.45 13.30 10.98
N GLY A 256 -2.36 12.44 12.01
CA GLY A 256 -3.47 11.60 12.43
C GLY A 256 -3.88 10.70 11.27
N LYS A 257 -5.17 10.70 10.90
CA LYS A 257 -5.68 9.94 9.73
C LYS A 257 -5.02 10.29 8.39
N GLY A 258 -4.29 11.41 8.32
CA GLY A 258 -3.44 11.74 7.16
C GLY A 258 -2.14 10.95 7.09
N GLY A 259 -1.85 10.09 8.06
CA GLY A 259 -0.60 9.35 8.15
C GLY A 259 0.59 10.26 8.38
N VAL A 260 1.60 10.16 7.51
CA VAL A 260 2.85 10.94 7.61
C VAL A 260 3.03 11.83 6.40
N LEU A 261 3.07 13.15 6.61
CA LEU A 261 3.52 14.12 5.61
C LEU A 261 5.05 14.22 5.64
N VAL A 262 5.67 14.22 4.45
CA VAL A 262 7.11 14.40 4.27
C VAL A 262 7.37 15.71 3.53
N LEU A 263 8.22 16.56 4.13
CA LEU A 263 8.70 17.80 3.54
C LEU A 263 10.22 17.76 3.33
N ALA A 264 10.71 18.12 2.15
CA ALA A 264 12.14 18.28 1.89
C ALA A 264 12.68 19.63 2.38
N LEU A 265 13.92 19.60 2.88
CA LEU A 265 14.71 20.76 3.31
C LEU A 265 15.77 21.20 2.27
N ALA A 266 15.96 20.38 1.22
CA ALA A 266 17.09 20.43 0.28
C ALA A 266 17.26 21.78 -0.43
N MET A 267 16.18 22.53 -0.67
CA MET A 267 16.27 23.89 -1.22
C MET A 267 16.36 24.91 -0.07
N LYS A 268 17.46 25.68 -0.01
CA LYS A 268 17.62 26.78 0.95
C LYS A 268 16.44 27.73 0.85
N GLY A 269 15.67 27.88 1.92
CA GLY A 269 14.55 28.81 1.96
C GLY A 269 13.20 28.25 1.52
N GLN A 270 13.07 26.94 1.29
CA GLN A 270 11.78 26.31 1.00
C GLN A 270 11.49 25.12 1.91
N LEU A 271 10.20 24.80 2.01
CA LEU A 271 9.65 23.56 2.53
C LEU A 271 8.80 22.97 1.40
N THR A 272 9.32 21.93 0.75
CA THR A 272 8.69 21.34 -0.43
C THR A 272 7.97 20.07 -0.02
N TRP A 273 6.70 19.94 -0.38
CA TRP A 273 5.95 18.71 -0.20
C TRP A 273 6.56 17.59 -1.05
N VAL A 274 6.80 16.42 -0.46
CA VAL A 274 7.42 15.26 -1.15
C VAL A 274 6.49 14.05 -1.17
N GLY A 275 5.56 13.95 -0.21
CA GLY A 275 4.61 12.84 -0.11
C GLY A 275 3.76 12.93 1.16
N SER A 276 2.59 12.28 1.14
CA SER A 276 1.66 12.15 2.26
C SER A 276 1.15 10.72 2.40
N HIS A 277 1.76 9.97 3.32
CA HIS A 277 1.60 8.54 3.48
C HIS A 277 0.42 8.18 4.37
N SER A 278 -0.79 8.52 3.93
CA SER A 278 -2.06 8.32 4.67
C SER A 278 -2.39 6.87 5.02
N ARG A 279 -1.82 5.91 4.28
CA ARG A 279 -1.99 4.48 4.52
C ARG A 279 -1.36 3.96 5.80
N LEU A 280 -0.54 4.77 6.47
CA LEU A 280 0.07 4.42 7.76
C LEU A 280 -0.93 4.52 8.93
N GLY A 281 -2.20 4.89 8.68
CA GLY A 281 -3.27 4.94 9.66
C GLY A 281 -3.34 6.27 10.43
N ASP A 282 -4.03 6.27 11.59
CA ASP A 282 -4.12 7.44 12.49
C ASP A 282 -2.79 7.62 13.26
N VAL A 283 -1.79 8.19 12.60
CA VAL A 283 -0.43 8.37 13.15
C VAL A 283 -0.38 9.61 14.02
N ARG A 284 -0.01 9.43 15.29
CA ARG A 284 0.07 10.53 16.27
C ARG A 284 1.45 10.75 16.88
N HIS A 285 2.32 9.76 16.80
CA HIS A 285 3.66 9.81 17.38
C HIS A 285 4.66 9.19 16.42
N LEU A 286 5.85 9.77 16.33
CA LEU A 286 6.93 9.35 15.44
C LEU A 286 8.25 9.28 16.20
N GLN A 287 9.07 8.30 15.87
CA GLN A 287 10.48 8.24 16.22
C GLN A 287 11.29 8.04 14.95
N TYR A 288 12.36 8.81 14.78
CA TYR A 288 13.27 8.67 13.66
C TYR A 288 14.57 8.02 14.14
N ASP A 289 14.90 6.88 13.55
CA ASP A 289 16.18 6.20 13.74
C ASP A 289 17.15 6.65 12.66
N GLU A 290 18.08 7.53 13.04
CA GLU A 290 19.12 8.04 12.14
C GLU A 290 20.10 6.94 11.71
N THR A 291 20.35 5.92 12.55
CA THR A 291 21.35 4.89 12.28
C THR A 291 20.92 3.94 11.16
N GLN A 292 19.61 3.67 11.07
CA GLN A 292 19.03 2.77 10.08
C GLN A 292 18.21 3.48 9.01
N SER A 293 18.06 4.81 9.08
CA SER A 293 17.17 5.60 8.21
C SER A 293 15.73 5.07 8.23
N ARG A 294 15.19 4.84 9.43
CA ARG A 294 13.84 4.29 9.64
C ARG A 294 12.96 5.25 10.43
N LEU A 295 11.68 5.22 10.15
CA LEU A 295 10.64 5.85 10.95
C LEU A 295 9.86 4.75 11.69
N VAL A 296 9.74 4.90 13.00
CA VAL A 296 8.87 4.05 13.82
C VAL A 296 7.69 4.88 14.26
N LEU A 297 6.50 4.32 14.12
CA LEU A 297 5.25 4.99 14.45
C LEU A 297 4.25 4.01 15.05
N PHE A 298 3.22 4.54 15.70
CA PHE A 298 2.05 3.75 16.02
C PHE A 298 0.76 4.46 15.69
N ASN A 299 -0.26 3.67 15.37
CA ASN A 299 -1.59 4.16 15.04
C ASN A 299 -2.61 3.85 16.16
N HIS A 300 -3.86 4.25 15.96
CA HIS A 300 -4.92 4.02 16.95
C HIS A 300 -5.32 2.55 17.13
N GLU A 301 -4.88 1.67 16.22
CA GLU A 301 -5.19 0.23 16.20
C GLU A 301 -4.19 -0.57 17.04
N ALA A 302 -3.36 0.12 17.83
CA ALA A 302 -2.27 -0.47 18.62
C ALA A 302 -1.18 -1.15 17.79
N GLU A 303 -1.04 -0.76 16.53
CA GLU A 303 0.03 -1.27 15.66
C GLU A 303 1.28 -0.40 15.79
N VAL A 304 2.45 -1.05 15.93
CA VAL A 304 3.76 -0.42 15.76
C VAL A 304 4.23 -0.72 14.35
N ILE A 305 4.48 0.33 13.57
CA ILE A 305 4.85 0.24 12.15
C ILE A 305 6.28 0.78 12.00
N VAL A 306 7.14 -0.02 11.39
CA VAL A 306 8.49 0.38 11.01
C VAL A 306 8.52 0.62 9.51
N VAL A 307 9.00 1.79 9.14
CA VAL A 307 8.98 2.30 7.78
C VAL A 307 10.40 2.64 7.36
N ASP A 308 10.84 2.09 6.23
CA ASP A 308 12.08 2.51 5.58
C ASP A 308 11.87 3.90 4.97
N VAL A 309 12.71 4.85 5.35
CA VAL A 309 12.69 6.22 4.81
C VAL A 309 13.99 6.56 4.09
N ALA A 310 14.75 5.57 3.60
CA ALA A 310 15.87 5.79 2.70
C ALA A 310 15.44 6.49 1.39
N LEU A 311 14.21 6.24 0.94
CA LEU A 311 13.53 6.97 -0.13
C LEU A 311 12.26 7.64 0.43
N PRO A 312 12.34 8.85 1.03
CA PRO A 312 11.22 9.48 1.76
C PRO A 312 9.98 9.79 0.92
N MET A 313 10.14 9.86 -0.41
CA MET A 313 9.02 10.00 -1.35
C MET A 313 8.25 8.70 -1.57
N MET A 314 8.87 7.55 -1.26
CA MET A 314 8.30 6.21 -1.36
C MET A 314 8.67 5.36 -0.13
N PRO A 315 8.26 5.78 1.07
CA PRO A 315 8.55 5.02 2.26
C PRO A 315 7.89 3.64 2.17
N THR A 316 8.66 2.62 2.53
CA THR A 316 8.21 1.23 2.46
C THR A 316 7.97 0.71 3.87
N THR A 317 6.79 0.17 4.13
CA THR A 317 6.53 -0.52 5.41
C THR A 317 7.39 -1.78 5.46
N LEU A 318 8.34 -1.80 6.39
CA LEU A 318 9.24 -2.94 6.60
C LEU A 318 8.56 -4.01 7.44
N ALA A 319 7.88 -3.61 8.52
CA ALA A 319 7.28 -4.53 9.46
C ALA A 319 6.18 -3.86 10.28
N VAL A 320 5.22 -4.66 10.74
CA VAL A 320 4.16 -4.24 11.66
C VAL A 320 4.05 -5.21 12.80
N TYR A 321 3.86 -4.69 14.01
CA TYR A 321 3.63 -5.45 15.21
C TYR A 321 2.32 -4.97 15.87
N ASP A 322 1.34 -5.86 15.95
CA ASP A 322 0.10 -5.61 16.70
C ASP A 322 0.37 -5.77 18.20
N ALA A 323 0.37 -4.63 18.90
CA ALA A 323 0.65 -4.57 20.32
C ALA A 323 -0.56 -4.98 21.19
N LYS A 324 -1.72 -5.28 20.58
CA LYS A 324 -2.99 -5.76 21.18
C LYS A 324 -3.74 -4.77 22.06
N THR A 325 -3.05 -3.79 22.63
CA THR A 325 -3.65 -2.77 23.51
C THR A 325 -3.08 -1.40 23.21
N SER A 326 -3.82 -0.34 23.53
CA SER A 326 -3.43 1.02 23.20
C SER A 326 -2.03 1.38 23.74
N ILE A 327 -1.22 1.96 22.85
CA ILE A 327 0.13 2.43 23.16
C ILE A 327 0.04 3.88 23.64
N TYR A 328 0.74 4.20 24.74
CA TYR A 328 0.75 5.54 25.32
C TYR A 328 2.03 6.31 25.01
N ALA A 329 3.15 5.60 24.94
CA ALA A 329 4.46 6.15 24.63
C ALA A 329 5.34 5.08 23.99
N MET A 330 6.34 5.52 23.22
CA MET A 330 7.36 4.65 22.65
C MET A 330 8.72 5.34 22.66
N THR A 331 9.78 4.54 22.70
CA THR A 331 11.16 4.99 22.48
C THR A 331 11.95 3.92 21.75
N LEU A 332 12.97 4.34 21.03
CA LEU A 332 13.98 3.43 20.48
C LEU A 332 14.96 3.04 21.59
N HIS A 333 15.42 1.79 21.57
CA HIS A 333 16.42 1.24 22.47
C HIS A 333 17.29 0.23 21.69
N ASP A 334 18.51 0.64 21.35
CA ASP A 334 19.38 -0.09 20.42
C ASP A 334 18.64 -0.42 19.11
N GLU A 335 18.51 -1.70 18.74
CA GLU A 335 17.76 -2.16 17.55
C GLU A 335 16.27 -2.46 17.84
N ASN A 336 15.82 -2.21 19.06
CA ASN A 336 14.47 -2.56 19.54
C ASN A 336 13.58 -1.32 19.71
N VAL A 337 12.27 -1.56 19.69
CA VAL A 337 11.26 -0.58 20.04
C VAL A 337 10.68 -0.93 21.40
N ILE A 338 10.73 0.01 22.34
CA ILE A 338 10.08 -0.13 23.63
C ILE A 338 8.74 0.58 23.58
N VAL A 339 7.65 -0.15 23.85
CA VAL A 339 6.31 0.41 23.94
C VAL A 339 5.75 0.33 25.35
N ALA A 340 5.08 1.41 25.74
CA ALA A 340 4.43 1.55 27.03
C ALA A 340 2.92 1.32 26.87
N GLN A 341 2.40 0.33 27.59
CA GLN A 341 0.99 -0.11 27.56
C GLN A 341 0.47 -0.29 28.99
N GLU A 342 -0.80 -0.66 29.14
CA GLU A 342 -1.57 -0.84 30.39
C GLU A 342 -0.80 -1.53 31.54
N GLY A 343 0.03 -0.78 32.26
CA GLY A 343 0.87 -1.32 33.32
C GLY A 343 2.00 -2.22 32.82
N THR A 344 2.49 -2.05 31.58
CA THR A 344 3.60 -2.86 31.05
C THR A 344 4.54 -2.04 30.17
N LEU A 345 5.82 -2.41 30.16
CA LEU A 345 6.75 -2.06 29.08
C LEU A 345 7.03 -3.33 28.28
N LYS A 346 6.92 -3.25 26.96
CA LYS A 346 7.27 -4.35 26.05
C LYS A 346 8.43 -3.94 25.18
N SER A 347 9.45 -4.79 25.11
CA SER A 347 10.58 -4.65 24.19
C SER A 347 10.35 -5.53 22.98
N ILE A 348 10.32 -4.91 21.80
CA ILE A 348 10.01 -5.57 20.54
C ILE A 348 11.22 -5.44 19.61
N ASP A 349 11.72 -6.58 19.16
CA ASP A 349 12.80 -6.70 18.18
C ASP A 349 12.25 -6.59 16.77
N PHE A 350 12.78 -5.63 15.99
CA PHE A 350 12.45 -5.39 14.58
C PHE A 350 13.61 -5.69 13.63
N SER A 351 14.66 -6.39 14.09
CA SER A 351 15.79 -6.82 13.28
C SER A 351 15.40 -7.82 12.18
N ALA A 352 14.29 -8.56 12.38
CA ALA A 352 13.74 -9.48 11.39
C ALA A 352 12.65 -8.80 10.53
N THR A 353 12.87 -8.78 9.21
CA THR A 353 11.87 -8.26 8.26
C THR A 353 10.94 -9.38 7.82
N PRO A 354 9.61 -9.28 8.02
CA PRO A 354 8.68 -10.28 7.52
C PRO A 354 8.78 -10.42 6.00
N PRO A 355 8.54 -11.62 5.45
CA PRO A 355 8.61 -11.81 4.02
C PRO A 355 7.47 -11.08 3.29
N GLN A 356 7.79 -10.48 2.14
CA GLN A 356 6.81 -9.80 1.30
C GLN A 356 6.07 -10.83 0.43
N LEU A 357 4.89 -11.28 0.91
CA LEU A 357 4.16 -12.45 0.37
C LEU A 357 3.08 -12.11 -0.68
N SER A 358 3.30 -10.98 -1.37
CA SER A 358 2.47 -10.29 -2.36
C SER A 358 1.30 -9.46 -1.82
N ASN A 359 1.64 -8.17 -1.57
CA ASN A 359 0.91 -6.96 -1.99
C ASN A 359 0.53 -5.88 -0.97
N GLN A 360 1.28 -5.71 0.11
CA GLN A 360 1.32 -4.40 0.75
C GLN A 360 2.12 -3.43 -0.13
N ARG A 361 1.41 -2.81 -1.09
CA ARG A 361 1.79 -1.72 -2.02
C ARG A 361 3.28 -1.38 -2.13
N LEU A 362 3.74 -1.30 -3.38
CA LEU A 362 5.07 -0.86 -3.87
C LEU A 362 6.17 -1.92 -3.80
N ASP A 363 5.96 -3.05 -4.48
CA ASP A 363 7.09 -3.78 -5.05
C ASP A 363 6.79 -4.15 -6.50
N SER A 364 7.81 -3.97 -7.34
CA SER A 364 7.86 -4.12 -8.80
C SER A 364 7.39 -5.49 -9.34
N GLY A 365 6.08 -5.79 -9.25
CA GLY A 365 5.44 -6.87 -10.02
C GLY A 365 4.50 -7.83 -9.28
N GLN A 366 4.05 -7.53 -8.06
CA GLN A 366 3.06 -8.37 -7.34
C GLN A 366 2.00 -7.51 -6.63
N GLY A 367 0.71 -7.71 -6.96
CA GLY A 367 -0.44 -6.99 -6.39
C GLY A 367 -1.63 -6.85 -7.33
N VAL A 368 -2.80 -6.43 -6.82
CA VAL A 368 -3.97 -6.21 -7.69
C VAL A 368 -3.88 -4.84 -8.33
N ASN A 369 -4.03 -4.80 -9.65
CA ASN A 369 -3.92 -3.60 -10.44
C ASN A 369 -5.31 -3.10 -10.81
N PHE A 370 -5.74 -1.97 -10.22
CA PHE A 370 -7.05 -1.38 -10.47
C PHE A 370 -7.14 -0.54 -11.75
N GLY A 371 -6.07 -0.48 -12.54
CA GLY A 371 -6.10 0.17 -13.86
C GLY A 371 -4.76 0.70 -14.32
N GLY A 372 -4.64 0.82 -15.63
CA GLY A 372 -3.52 1.42 -16.35
C GLY A 372 -3.96 2.69 -17.07
N GLU A 373 -4.88 3.44 -16.45
CA GLU A 373 -5.47 4.63 -17.06
C GLU A 373 -4.39 5.69 -17.31
N ARG A 374 -4.34 6.21 -18.54
CA ARG A 374 -3.30 7.15 -18.95
C ARG A 374 -3.84 8.52 -19.27
N ARG A 375 -4.88 8.57 -20.09
CA ARG A 375 -5.47 9.81 -20.61
C ARG A 375 -6.97 9.66 -20.68
N LEU A 376 -7.64 10.79 -20.55
CA LEU A 376 -9.06 10.91 -20.74
C LEU A 376 -9.40 12.06 -21.67
N PHE A 377 -10.57 11.96 -22.28
CA PHE A 377 -11.22 13.03 -23.01
C PHE A 377 -12.62 13.22 -22.46
N ILE A 378 -13.00 14.47 -22.19
CA ILE A 378 -14.31 14.82 -21.67
C ILE A 378 -15.11 15.54 -22.76
N GLU A 379 -16.30 15.03 -23.04
CA GLU A 379 -17.30 15.69 -23.88
C GLU A 379 -18.58 15.85 -23.04
N ASP A 380 -18.95 17.10 -22.77
CA ASP A 380 -20.02 17.46 -21.84
C ASP A 380 -19.81 16.90 -20.41
N ASP A 381 -20.58 15.87 -20.05
CA ASP A 381 -20.51 15.16 -18.77
C ASP A 381 -20.15 13.67 -18.97
N ILE A 382 -19.53 13.33 -20.10
CA ILE A 382 -19.04 11.98 -20.42
C ILE A 382 -17.52 11.99 -20.52
N ALA A 383 -16.87 11.12 -19.75
CA ALA A 383 -15.43 10.89 -19.82
C ALA A 383 -15.13 9.58 -20.56
N TYR A 384 -14.28 9.65 -21.56
CA TYR A 384 -13.71 8.51 -22.28
C TYR A 384 -12.28 8.33 -21.78
N VAL A 385 -11.96 7.16 -21.24
CA VAL A 385 -10.68 6.87 -20.59
C VAL A 385 -9.96 5.77 -21.36
N ALA A 386 -8.69 6.01 -21.70
CA ALA A 386 -7.80 5.00 -22.25
C ALA A 386 -7.03 4.30 -21.12
N ASP A 387 -7.25 2.99 -20.97
CA ASP A 387 -6.58 2.12 -20.01
C ASP A 387 -5.64 1.16 -20.75
N TRP A 388 -4.36 1.21 -20.39
CA TRP A 388 -3.32 0.37 -20.98
C TRP A 388 -3.72 -1.11 -21.03
N PHE A 389 -4.30 -1.66 -19.96
CA PHE A 389 -4.46 -3.09 -19.82
C PHE A 389 -5.75 -3.65 -20.42
N SER A 390 -6.80 -2.86 -20.47
CA SER A 390 -8.17 -3.38 -20.66
C SER A 390 -8.90 -2.76 -21.86
N GLY A 391 -8.55 -1.53 -22.27
CA GLY A 391 -9.14 -0.87 -23.44
C GLY A 391 -9.65 0.55 -23.14
N MET A 392 -10.86 0.87 -23.60
CA MET A 392 -11.52 2.15 -23.35
C MET A 392 -12.69 2.00 -22.38
N HIS A 393 -12.78 2.89 -21.40
CA HIS A 393 -13.90 2.98 -20.46
C HIS A 393 -14.67 4.28 -20.67
N ILE A 394 -16.00 4.22 -20.53
CA ILE A 394 -16.89 5.36 -20.68
C ILE A 394 -17.58 5.62 -19.35
N TYR A 395 -17.37 6.79 -18.76
CA TYR A 395 -17.97 7.21 -17.50
C TYR A 395 -18.94 8.38 -17.70
N ASP A 396 -20.03 8.37 -16.95
CA ASP A 396 -20.87 9.54 -16.67
C ASP A 396 -20.27 10.26 -15.45
N ILE A 397 -19.86 11.50 -15.66
CA ILE A 397 -19.23 12.36 -14.66
C ILE A 397 -20.11 13.56 -14.27
N SER A 398 -21.40 13.53 -14.62
CA SER A 398 -22.36 14.59 -14.27
C SER A 398 -22.47 14.83 -12.76
N ASN A 399 -22.17 13.80 -11.96
CA ASN A 399 -21.96 13.91 -10.53
C ASN A 399 -20.48 13.60 -10.19
N PRO A 400 -19.63 14.61 -9.95
CA PRO A 400 -18.21 14.40 -9.65
C PRO A 400 -17.96 13.76 -8.27
N ALA A 401 -18.96 13.69 -7.40
CA ALA A 401 -18.86 12.94 -6.14
C ALA A 401 -19.24 11.45 -6.30
N ARG A 402 -19.72 11.04 -7.48
CA ARG A 402 -20.11 9.66 -7.77
C ARG A 402 -20.14 9.42 -9.28
N ILE A 403 -18.96 9.28 -9.88
CA ILE A 403 -18.85 8.93 -11.30
C ILE A 403 -19.43 7.55 -11.57
N LYS A 404 -20.03 7.34 -12.74
CA LYS A 404 -20.70 6.07 -13.06
C LYS A 404 -20.09 5.42 -14.29
N LEU A 405 -19.66 4.17 -14.20
CA LEU A 405 -19.21 3.43 -15.37
C LEU A 405 -20.42 3.04 -16.24
N LEU A 406 -20.42 3.50 -17.49
CA LEU A 406 -21.49 3.24 -18.46
C LEU A 406 -21.23 1.97 -19.27
N SER A 407 -20.00 1.81 -19.76
CA SER A 407 -19.53 0.61 -20.45
C SER A 407 -18.01 0.61 -20.61
N SER A 408 -17.49 -0.55 -20.98
CA SER A 408 -16.10 -0.78 -21.36
C SER A 408 -16.02 -1.36 -22.77
N TYR A 409 -14.93 -1.09 -23.47
CA TYR A 409 -14.65 -1.59 -24.80
C TYR A 409 -13.20 -2.07 -24.88
N HIS A 410 -13.02 -3.37 -25.12
CA HIS A 410 -11.69 -3.94 -25.28
C HIS A 410 -11.07 -3.56 -26.63
N THR A 411 -9.86 -3.02 -26.60
CA THR A 411 -9.02 -2.78 -27.78
C THR A 411 -7.95 -3.87 -27.89
N PRO A 412 -7.46 -4.20 -29.10
CA PRO A 412 -6.45 -5.24 -29.26
C PRO A 412 -5.07 -4.86 -28.73
N GLY A 413 -4.77 -3.56 -28.62
CA GLY A 413 -3.50 -3.03 -28.11
C GLY A 413 -3.54 -2.58 -26.66
N SER A 414 -2.82 -1.48 -26.38
CA SER A 414 -2.63 -0.95 -25.04
C SER A 414 -2.84 0.57 -25.01
N PRO A 415 -4.10 1.03 -25.01
CA PRO A 415 -4.43 2.38 -25.41
C PRO A 415 -3.83 3.44 -24.48
N LYS A 416 -3.45 4.56 -25.10
CA LYS A 416 -2.65 5.64 -24.49
C LYS A 416 -3.37 6.98 -24.48
N GLY A 417 -4.32 7.15 -25.39
CA GLY A 417 -5.07 8.38 -25.58
C GLY A 417 -6.35 8.13 -26.37
N VAL A 418 -7.34 8.98 -26.14
CA VAL A 418 -8.64 8.92 -26.82
C VAL A 418 -9.13 10.34 -27.05
N VAL A 419 -9.79 10.56 -28.19
CA VAL A 419 -10.55 11.79 -28.50
C VAL A 419 -11.83 11.41 -29.23
N VAL A 420 -12.87 12.21 -29.11
CA VAL A 420 -14.18 11.93 -29.73
C VAL A 420 -14.56 13.05 -30.70
N LYS A 421 -15.10 12.66 -31.86
CA LYS A 421 -15.74 13.58 -32.81
C LYS A 421 -16.94 12.91 -33.46
N GLU A 422 -18.09 13.58 -33.45
CA GLU A 422 -19.32 13.16 -34.16
C GLU A 422 -19.78 11.73 -33.79
N GLY A 423 -19.62 11.34 -32.52
CA GLY A 423 -20.00 10.02 -32.02
C GLY A 423 -19.02 8.89 -32.38
N TYR A 424 -17.82 9.21 -32.85
CA TYR A 424 -16.72 8.25 -33.01
C TYR A 424 -15.58 8.59 -32.05
N ALA A 425 -15.17 7.60 -31.25
CA ALA A 425 -13.96 7.65 -30.46
C ALA A 425 -12.77 7.16 -31.29
N TYR A 426 -11.70 7.95 -31.29
CA TYR A 426 -10.43 7.68 -31.94
C TYR A 426 -9.41 7.38 -30.86
N ILE A 427 -9.06 6.11 -30.73
CA ILE A 427 -8.23 5.58 -29.65
C ILE A 427 -6.83 5.30 -30.20
N ALA A 428 -5.82 5.95 -29.63
CA ALA A 428 -4.42 5.68 -29.89
C ALA A 428 -4.02 4.42 -29.13
N ASP A 429 -3.92 3.29 -29.84
CA ASP A 429 -3.85 1.92 -29.31
C ASP A 429 -2.43 1.33 -29.39
N ASP A 430 -1.43 2.14 -29.06
CA ASP A 430 -0.02 1.75 -28.99
C ASP A 430 0.50 1.18 -30.33
N ASP A 431 1.01 -0.05 -30.35
CA ASP A 431 1.52 -0.75 -31.54
C ASP A 431 0.42 -1.21 -32.51
N HIS A 432 -0.86 -1.12 -32.12
CA HIS A 432 -2.00 -1.39 -32.98
C HIS A 432 -2.50 -0.17 -33.75
N GLY A 433 -1.88 0.99 -33.52
CA GLY A 433 -2.15 2.23 -34.24
C GLY A 433 -3.42 2.94 -33.79
N LEU A 434 -4.23 3.40 -34.74
CA LEU A 434 -5.48 4.11 -34.45
C LEU A 434 -6.68 3.16 -34.52
N HIS A 435 -7.38 2.99 -33.41
CA HIS A 435 -8.61 2.20 -33.33
C HIS A 435 -9.84 3.12 -33.23
N ILE A 436 -10.85 2.90 -34.06
CA ILE A 436 -12.03 3.78 -34.16
C ILE A 436 -13.28 3.02 -33.73
N VAL A 437 -14.00 3.61 -32.78
CA VAL A 437 -15.17 3.01 -32.12
C VAL A 437 -16.37 3.94 -32.26
N ASP A 438 -17.50 3.40 -32.71
CA ASP A 438 -18.79 4.09 -32.68
C ASP A 438 -19.33 4.10 -31.24
N VAL A 439 -19.43 5.31 -30.67
CA VAL A 439 -19.86 5.57 -29.29
C VAL A 439 -21.21 6.28 -29.23
N ARG A 440 -21.97 6.37 -30.32
CA ARG A 440 -23.32 6.97 -30.33
C ARG A 440 -24.27 6.28 -29.34
N ASN A 441 -24.02 5.01 -29.03
CA ASN A 441 -24.60 4.33 -27.88
C ASN A 441 -23.53 4.08 -26.82
N LEU A 442 -23.48 4.96 -25.81
CA LEU A 442 -22.50 4.94 -24.71
C LEU A 442 -22.51 3.67 -23.86
N LYS A 443 -23.57 2.85 -23.94
CA LYS A 443 -23.66 1.58 -23.20
C LYS A 443 -23.28 0.37 -24.06
N LYS A 444 -23.12 0.56 -25.37
CA LYS A 444 -22.81 -0.52 -26.31
C LYS A 444 -21.92 -0.01 -27.45
N PRO A 445 -20.68 0.43 -27.12
CA PRO A 445 -19.70 0.84 -28.11
C PRO A 445 -19.38 -0.30 -29.08
N LYS A 446 -19.10 0.04 -30.35
CA LYS A 446 -18.85 -0.94 -31.41
C LYS A 446 -17.66 -0.55 -32.26
N TYR A 447 -16.88 -1.55 -32.67
CA TYR A 447 -15.85 -1.37 -33.70
C TYR A 447 -16.42 -0.67 -34.94
N ALA A 448 -15.72 0.36 -35.42
CA ALA A 448 -16.06 1.08 -36.64
C ALA A 448 -14.98 0.92 -37.71
N ALA A 449 -13.71 1.16 -37.37
CA ALA A 449 -12.56 1.03 -38.25
C ALA A 449 -11.25 0.95 -37.45
N SER A 450 -10.15 0.63 -38.12
CA SER A 450 -8.81 0.79 -37.56
C SER A 450 -7.82 1.14 -38.66
N LEU A 451 -6.71 1.77 -38.27
CA LEU A 451 -5.62 2.15 -39.16
C LEU A 451 -4.30 1.94 -38.44
N LEU A 452 -3.46 1.06 -38.96
CA LEU A 452 -2.11 0.90 -38.45
C LEU A 452 -1.30 2.18 -38.71
N THR A 453 -0.69 2.72 -37.66
CA THR A 453 0.16 3.92 -37.74
C THR A 453 1.63 3.52 -37.55
N PRO A 454 2.58 4.29 -38.07
CA PRO A 454 3.99 4.15 -37.70
C PRO A 454 4.21 4.40 -36.20
N GLY A 455 5.17 3.70 -35.59
CA GLY A 455 5.58 3.94 -34.21
C GLY A 455 4.65 3.31 -33.16
N LEU A 456 4.40 4.05 -32.09
CA LEU A 456 3.45 3.69 -31.02
C LEU A 456 2.47 4.85 -30.87
N ALA A 457 1.18 4.65 -31.13
CA ALA A 457 0.17 5.70 -31.07
C ALA A 457 -0.09 6.12 -29.61
N TYR A 458 0.19 7.39 -29.27
CA TYR A 458 0.13 7.91 -27.91
C TYR A 458 -1.00 8.92 -27.69
N ILE A 459 -0.81 10.18 -28.08
CA ILE A 459 -1.76 11.27 -27.80
C ILE A 459 -2.37 11.75 -29.11
N PRO A 460 -3.68 11.52 -29.34
CA PRO A 460 -4.41 12.10 -30.46
C PRO A 460 -4.99 13.48 -30.11
N LYS A 461 -5.01 14.40 -31.07
CA LYS A 461 -5.70 15.70 -31.00
C LYS A 461 -6.45 15.95 -32.31
N ILE A 462 -7.72 16.38 -32.23
CA ILE A 462 -8.54 16.66 -33.41
C ILE A 462 -8.68 18.18 -33.61
N VAL A 463 -8.46 18.65 -34.84
CA VAL A 463 -8.78 20.02 -35.28
C VAL A 463 -9.44 19.96 -36.64
N GLY A 464 -10.73 20.34 -36.71
CA GLY A 464 -11.52 20.20 -37.93
C GLY A 464 -11.59 18.75 -38.38
N ASP A 465 -11.23 18.48 -39.64
CA ASP A 465 -11.22 17.13 -40.24
C ASP A 465 -9.87 16.41 -40.14
N HIS A 466 -8.95 16.91 -39.31
CA HIS A 466 -7.63 16.31 -39.13
C HIS A 466 -7.43 15.80 -37.70
N LEU A 467 -6.82 14.62 -37.60
CA LEU A 467 -6.32 14.06 -36.35
C LEU A 467 -4.79 14.11 -36.37
N TYR A 468 -4.22 14.79 -35.39
CA TYR A 468 -2.79 14.86 -35.14
C TYR A 468 -2.45 13.84 -34.06
N LEU A 469 -1.44 13.01 -34.29
CA LEU A 469 -1.12 11.88 -33.42
C LEU A 469 0.36 11.90 -33.06
N ALA A 470 0.67 12.11 -31.79
CA ALA A 470 1.98 11.84 -31.23
C ALA A 470 2.21 10.32 -31.24
N SER A 471 3.33 9.87 -31.81
CA SER A 471 3.59 8.45 -32.09
C SER A 471 4.95 7.95 -31.59
N HIS A 472 5.42 8.53 -30.49
CA HIS A 472 6.63 8.13 -29.77
C HIS A 472 7.84 8.03 -30.71
N ARG A 473 8.37 6.82 -30.94
CA ARG A 473 9.58 6.55 -31.73
C ARG A 473 9.45 6.81 -33.24
N ALA A 474 8.29 7.25 -33.73
CA ALA A 474 8.08 7.59 -35.15
C ALA A 474 7.69 9.07 -35.33
N GLY A 475 8.00 9.92 -34.36
CA GLY A 475 7.57 11.31 -34.30
C GLY A 475 6.06 11.43 -34.27
N PHE A 476 5.46 12.23 -35.16
CA PHE A 476 4.02 12.44 -35.20
C PHE A 476 3.43 12.26 -36.60
N GLN A 477 2.13 11.93 -36.65
CA GLN A 477 1.37 11.83 -37.89
C GLN A 477 0.22 12.82 -37.92
N ILE A 478 -0.20 13.15 -39.15
CA ILE A 478 -1.44 13.87 -39.41
C ILE A 478 -2.30 12.98 -40.30
N LEU A 479 -3.55 12.81 -39.89
CA LEU A 479 -4.53 11.96 -40.54
C LEU A 479 -5.74 12.79 -40.99
N ASP A 480 -6.23 12.52 -42.20
CA ASP A 480 -7.55 12.94 -42.66
C ASP A 480 -8.61 11.99 -42.07
N ILE A 481 -9.52 12.56 -41.29
CA ILE A 481 -10.65 11.90 -40.64
C ILE A 481 -12.01 12.44 -41.11
N SER A 482 -12.06 13.17 -42.24
CA SER A 482 -13.32 13.62 -42.88
C SER A 482 -14.29 12.47 -43.18
N LYS A 483 -13.75 11.26 -43.30
CA LYS A 483 -14.52 10.01 -43.39
C LYS A 483 -14.07 9.08 -42.25
N PRO A 484 -14.82 9.00 -41.13
CA PRO A 484 -14.39 8.26 -39.94
C PRO A 484 -14.13 6.76 -40.18
N LEU A 485 -14.81 6.17 -41.17
CA LEU A 485 -14.64 4.76 -41.54
C LEU A 485 -13.50 4.51 -42.54
N GLN A 486 -12.85 5.56 -43.02
CA GLN A 486 -11.75 5.50 -43.99
C GLN A 486 -10.67 6.55 -43.64
N PRO A 487 -10.13 6.52 -42.41
CA PRO A 487 -9.06 7.44 -42.02
C PRO A 487 -7.81 7.21 -42.89
N LYS A 488 -7.05 8.27 -43.14
CA LYS A 488 -5.82 8.17 -43.96
C LYS A 488 -4.72 9.04 -43.38
N ILE A 489 -3.51 8.49 -43.29
CA ILE A 489 -2.31 9.28 -42.99
C ILE A 489 -2.01 10.17 -44.20
N ILE A 490 -1.95 11.49 -43.98
CA ILE A 490 -1.61 12.50 -44.98
C ILE A 490 -0.22 13.11 -44.76
N ALA A 491 0.34 13.00 -43.56
CA ALA A 491 1.72 13.33 -43.25
C ALA A 491 2.28 12.41 -42.16
N ASN A 492 3.57 12.10 -42.25
CA ASN A 492 4.34 11.36 -41.25
C ASN A 492 5.68 12.04 -41.05
N ILE A 493 5.90 12.60 -39.87
CA ILE A 493 7.05 13.43 -39.55
C ILE A 493 7.88 12.72 -38.50
N ASP A 494 9.08 12.30 -38.90
CA ASP A 494 10.08 11.77 -37.98
C ASP A 494 10.69 12.92 -37.19
N THR A 495 10.65 12.84 -35.86
CA THR A 495 11.22 13.84 -34.96
C THR A 495 12.53 13.30 -34.36
N PRO A 496 13.44 14.17 -33.88
CA PRO A 496 14.73 13.71 -33.34
C PRO A 496 14.61 12.86 -32.06
N GLY A 497 13.55 13.06 -31.27
CA GLY A 497 13.28 12.37 -30.01
C GLY A 497 12.12 11.36 -30.09
N MET A 498 11.36 11.27 -29.00
CA MET A 498 10.16 10.45 -28.90
C MET A 498 8.97 11.35 -28.63
N SER A 499 8.01 11.41 -29.56
CA SER A 499 6.85 12.29 -29.44
C SER A 499 5.85 11.73 -28.43
N TRP A 500 5.76 12.34 -27.25
CA TRP A 500 4.86 11.94 -26.16
C TRP A 500 3.53 12.69 -26.20
N GLY A 501 3.58 14.01 -26.34
CA GLY A 501 2.43 14.90 -26.29
C GLY A 501 2.37 15.88 -27.44
N ILE A 502 1.14 16.32 -27.75
CA ILE A 502 0.85 17.21 -28.87
C ILE A 502 -0.31 18.14 -28.55
N ASP A 503 -0.14 19.42 -28.88
CA ASP A 503 -1.23 20.40 -28.87
C ASP A 503 -1.23 21.23 -30.15
N ILE A 504 -2.42 21.68 -30.58
CA ILE A 504 -2.61 22.35 -31.86
C ILE A 504 -3.33 23.69 -31.64
N VAL A 505 -2.62 24.80 -31.85
CA VAL A 505 -3.15 26.16 -31.68
C VAL A 505 -2.71 27.03 -32.87
N ASP A 506 -3.64 27.79 -33.45
CA ASP A 506 -3.38 28.75 -34.55
C ASP A 506 -2.54 28.20 -35.71
N ASN A 507 -2.97 27.03 -36.23
CA ASN A 507 -2.29 26.28 -37.31
C ASN A 507 -0.83 25.92 -36.99
N LYS A 508 -0.48 25.77 -35.72
CA LYS A 508 0.81 25.25 -35.28
C LYS A 508 0.62 24.00 -34.44
N ALA A 509 1.49 23.03 -34.65
CA ALA A 509 1.59 21.84 -33.82
C ALA A 509 2.78 21.98 -32.86
N TYR A 510 2.50 21.86 -31.58
CA TYR A 510 3.47 21.90 -30.49
C TYR A 510 3.67 20.48 -30.00
N ILE A 511 4.88 19.96 -30.10
CA ILE A 511 5.22 18.57 -29.82
C ILE A 511 6.16 18.50 -28.63
N ALA A 512 5.77 17.79 -27.57
CA ALA A 512 6.67 17.36 -26.52
C ALA A 512 7.40 16.09 -27.01
N ASP A 513 8.70 16.21 -27.30
CA ASP A 513 9.49 15.22 -28.03
C ASP A 513 10.66 14.65 -27.20
N ASP A 514 10.39 14.30 -25.93
CA ASP A 514 11.37 13.70 -25.01
C ASP A 514 12.67 14.53 -24.97
N ALA A 515 13.83 13.94 -25.27
CA ALA A 515 15.13 14.61 -25.22
C ALA A 515 15.32 15.74 -26.25
N ALA A 516 14.44 15.89 -27.24
CA ALA A 516 14.46 17.01 -28.17
C ALA A 516 13.73 18.26 -27.62
N GLY A 517 13.04 18.14 -26.50
CA GLY A 517 12.28 19.22 -25.87
C GLY A 517 10.98 19.53 -26.61
N LEU A 518 10.66 20.82 -26.74
CA LEU A 518 9.46 21.31 -27.44
C LEU A 518 9.80 21.60 -28.91
N LEU A 519 9.10 20.96 -29.85
CA LEU A 519 9.16 21.27 -31.28
C LEU A 519 7.90 22.01 -31.73
N ILE A 520 8.05 22.99 -32.62
CA ILE A 520 6.93 23.78 -33.14
C ILE A 520 6.89 23.66 -34.67
N TYR A 521 5.80 23.14 -35.21
CA TYR A 521 5.58 22.97 -36.64
C TYR A 521 4.46 23.87 -37.16
N ASP A 522 4.63 24.45 -38.33
CA ASP A 522 3.55 25.01 -39.15
C ASP A 522 2.74 23.85 -39.76
N VAL A 523 1.43 23.88 -39.57
CA VAL A 523 0.47 22.91 -40.12
C VAL A 523 -0.67 23.57 -40.89
N VAL A 524 -0.46 24.77 -41.43
CA VAL A 524 -1.40 25.44 -42.35
C VAL A 524 -1.71 24.57 -43.57
N GLU A 525 -0.70 23.84 -44.07
CA GLU A 525 -0.86 22.78 -45.05
C GLU A 525 -0.60 21.43 -44.36
N PRO A 526 -1.64 20.72 -43.87
CA PRO A 526 -1.46 19.54 -43.02
C PRO A 526 -0.76 18.35 -43.71
N SER A 527 -0.72 18.32 -45.04
CA SER A 527 0.04 17.33 -45.81
C SER A 527 1.54 17.66 -45.93
N HIS A 528 1.95 18.89 -45.61
CA HIS A 528 3.34 19.35 -45.68
C HIS A 528 3.75 20.19 -44.45
N PRO A 529 3.74 19.62 -43.23
CA PRO A 529 4.22 20.30 -42.03
C PRO A 529 5.65 20.81 -42.16
N LYS A 530 5.95 21.96 -41.54
CA LYS A 530 7.30 22.55 -41.56
C LYS A 530 7.74 22.91 -40.15
N LEU A 531 8.92 22.45 -39.75
CA LEU A 531 9.52 22.86 -38.47
C LEU A 531 9.78 24.37 -38.49
N LEU A 532 9.21 25.09 -37.52
CA LEU A 532 9.42 26.52 -37.30
C LEU A 532 10.54 26.77 -36.31
N GLY A 533 10.51 26.08 -35.16
CA GLY A 533 11.45 26.28 -34.07
C GLY A 533 11.48 25.13 -33.07
N GLN A 534 12.46 25.19 -32.18
CA GLN A 534 12.72 24.19 -31.14
C GLN A 534 13.16 24.89 -29.85
N PHE A 535 12.67 24.40 -28.72
CA PHE A 535 13.16 24.75 -27.39
C PHE A 535 13.63 23.49 -26.66
N ASN A 536 14.93 23.39 -26.41
CA ASN A 536 15.53 22.23 -25.73
C ASN A 536 16.40 22.68 -24.54
N PRO A 537 15.89 22.57 -23.29
CA PRO A 537 16.62 22.89 -22.07
C PRO A 537 17.35 21.67 -21.46
N ASP A 538 17.79 20.72 -22.29
CA ASP A 538 18.46 19.46 -21.89
C ASP A 538 17.63 18.60 -20.92
N GLY A 539 16.31 18.47 -21.15
CA GLY A 539 15.38 17.67 -20.33
C GLY A 539 14.37 16.90 -21.20
N ARG A 540 13.60 16.00 -20.59
CA ARG A 540 12.66 15.13 -21.31
C ARG A 540 11.23 15.67 -21.34
N ALA A 541 10.80 16.27 -22.44
CA ALA A 541 9.43 16.79 -22.57
C ALA A 541 8.40 15.65 -22.73
N GLU A 542 7.36 15.63 -21.88
CA GLU A 542 6.32 14.58 -21.87
C GLU A 542 4.95 15.08 -22.35
N ASP A 543 4.57 16.32 -22.00
CA ASP A 543 3.28 16.90 -22.41
C ASP A 543 3.38 18.40 -22.65
N VAL A 544 2.41 18.93 -23.41
CA VAL A 544 2.33 20.35 -23.75
C VAL A 544 0.88 20.80 -23.86
N GLN A 545 0.57 21.97 -23.30
CA GLN A 545 -0.65 22.73 -23.57
C GLN A 545 -0.27 24.18 -23.91
N VAL A 546 -0.99 24.80 -24.85
CA VAL A 546 -0.70 26.18 -25.27
C VAL A 546 -1.91 27.09 -24.98
N GLN A 547 -1.68 28.15 -24.22
CA GLN A 547 -2.67 29.20 -23.92
C GLN A 547 -2.01 30.57 -24.08
N ASP A 548 -2.69 31.51 -24.77
CA ASP A 548 -2.27 32.91 -24.90
C ASP A 548 -0.80 33.12 -25.33
N HIS A 549 -0.35 32.34 -26.33
CA HIS A 549 1.04 32.35 -26.85
C HIS A 549 2.10 31.88 -25.84
N VAL A 550 1.71 31.18 -24.78
CA VAL A 550 2.60 30.51 -23.84
C VAL A 550 2.39 29.01 -23.95
N ALA A 551 3.47 28.26 -24.14
CA ALA A 551 3.49 26.81 -24.03
C ALA A 551 3.85 26.41 -22.60
N TYR A 552 3.00 25.58 -22.00
CA TYR A 552 3.19 24.95 -20.68
C TYR A 552 3.64 23.52 -20.92
N VAL A 553 4.92 23.25 -20.65
CA VAL A 553 5.55 21.97 -21.01
C VAL A 553 6.00 21.27 -19.73
N THR A 554 5.54 20.04 -19.54
CA THR A 554 6.07 19.16 -18.50
C THR A 554 7.34 18.50 -18.99
N PHE A 555 8.40 18.63 -18.19
CA PHE A 555 9.66 17.94 -18.38
C PHE A 555 9.79 16.89 -17.27
N PHE A 556 9.82 15.62 -17.66
CA PHE A 556 9.76 14.44 -16.79
C PHE A 556 10.54 14.61 -15.49
N ASP A 557 11.80 15.03 -15.57
CA ASP A 557 12.76 15.16 -14.48
C ASP A 557 12.96 16.61 -13.99
N LYS A 558 12.25 17.59 -14.56
CA LYS A 558 12.46 19.03 -14.30
C LYS A 558 11.20 19.82 -13.95
N GLY A 559 10.04 19.18 -13.90
CA GLY A 559 8.77 19.81 -13.54
C GLY A 559 8.15 20.59 -14.70
N LEU A 560 7.53 21.74 -14.40
CA LEU A 560 6.85 22.58 -15.38
C LEU A 560 7.75 23.70 -15.88
N MET A 561 7.83 23.89 -17.20
CA MET A 561 8.42 25.08 -17.82
C MET A 561 7.39 25.82 -18.66
N THR A 562 7.41 27.15 -18.58
CA THR A 562 6.64 28.02 -19.47
C THR A 562 7.54 28.64 -20.53
N VAL A 563 7.08 28.63 -21.77
CA VAL A 563 7.85 29.06 -22.93
C VAL A 563 7.00 30.04 -23.73
N ASN A 564 7.53 31.24 -23.97
CA ASN A 564 6.92 32.19 -24.90
C ASN A 564 7.09 31.67 -26.32
N VAL A 565 5.96 31.48 -27.01
CA VAL A 565 5.90 30.98 -28.39
C VAL A 565 5.26 31.98 -29.35
N THR A 566 5.28 33.27 -29.00
CA THR A 566 4.83 34.36 -29.88
C THR A 566 5.63 34.38 -31.18
N ASP A 567 6.96 34.31 -31.10
CA ASP A 567 7.82 33.97 -32.24
C ASP A 567 8.12 32.47 -32.21
N ALA A 568 7.32 31.71 -32.96
CA ALA A 568 7.46 30.26 -33.05
C ALA A 568 8.84 29.79 -33.60
N ALA A 569 9.59 30.66 -34.27
CA ALA A 569 10.94 30.33 -34.73
C ALA A 569 12.01 30.49 -33.64
N ASN A 570 11.73 31.31 -32.63
CA ASN A 570 12.64 31.62 -31.53
C ASN A 570 11.89 31.54 -30.18
N PRO A 571 11.50 30.33 -29.74
CA PRO A 571 10.82 30.17 -28.46
C PRO A 571 11.75 30.55 -27.28
N GLU A 572 11.20 31.26 -26.30
CA GLU A 572 11.97 31.80 -25.16
C GLU A 572 11.45 31.26 -23.82
N LEU A 573 12.35 30.78 -22.96
CA LEU A 573 12.00 30.37 -21.60
C LEU A 573 11.50 31.56 -20.78
N LEU A 574 10.32 31.41 -20.16
CA LEU A 574 9.77 32.40 -19.23
C LEU A 574 10.05 32.01 -17.77
N ALA A 575 9.72 30.79 -17.37
CA ALA A 575 9.92 30.31 -16.00
C ALA A 575 10.10 28.79 -15.92
N VAL A 576 10.72 28.35 -14.82
CA VAL A 576 10.87 26.94 -14.45
C VAL A 576 10.31 26.76 -13.04
N LEU A 577 9.47 25.75 -12.87
CA LEU A 577 8.98 25.29 -11.58
C LEU A 577 9.32 23.80 -11.44
N ALA A 578 10.35 23.51 -10.64
CA ALA A 578 10.64 22.13 -10.26
C ALA A 578 9.49 21.56 -9.43
N THR A 579 9.09 20.33 -9.75
CA THR A 579 8.11 19.55 -8.99
C THR A 579 8.82 18.40 -8.26
N PRO A 580 8.26 17.87 -7.16
CA PRO A 580 8.90 16.84 -6.36
C PRO A 580 8.91 15.45 -7.02
N GLY A 581 8.01 15.18 -7.97
CA GLY A 581 7.90 13.92 -8.69
C GLY A 581 8.31 14.01 -10.15
N ASN A 582 7.73 13.11 -10.96
CA ASN A 582 7.98 13.06 -12.38
C ASN A 582 6.80 13.69 -13.14
N ALA A 583 7.00 14.88 -13.69
CA ALA A 583 5.92 15.64 -14.31
C ALA A 583 5.53 15.01 -15.66
N ARG A 584 4.30 14.51 -15.76
CA ARG A 584 3.76 13.81 -16.93
C ARG A 584 2.70 14.64 -17.62
N GLY A 585 1.45 14.58 -17.14
CA GLY A 585 0.32 15.28 -17.74
C GLY A 585 0.16 16.71 -17.23
N VAL A 586 -0.27 17.63 -18.11
CA VAL A 586 -0.69 18.98 -17.73
C VAL A 586 -2.03 19.33 -18.36
N ASP A 587 -2.89 20.00 -17.59
CA ASP A 587 -4.12 20.62 -18.09
C ASP A 587 -4.36 21.99 -17.44
N LEU A 588 -5.09 22.87 -18.13
CA LEU A 588 -5.17 24.29 -17.80
C LEU A 588 -6.61 24.72 -17.49
N ASP A 589 -6.79 25.59 -16.49
CA ASP A 589 -8.01 26.37 -16.26
C ASP A 589 -7.66 27.82 -15.95
N GLN A 590 -7.77 28.69 -16.96
CA GLN A 590 -7.53 30.14 -16.86
C GLN A 590 -6.17 30.49 -16.25
N ASN A 591 -6.14 30.65 -14.92
CA ASN A 591 -4.99 31.05 -14.12
C ASN A 591 -4.31 29.89 -13.40
N TYR A 592 -4.77 28.65 -13.60
CA TYR A 592 -4.21 27.47 -12.95
C TYR A 592 -3.76 26.41 -13.96
N ALA A 593 -2.61 25.79 -13.69
CA ALA A 593 -2.20 24.55 -14.30
C ALA A 593 -2.29 23.41 -13.27
N TYR A 594 -2.79 22.27 -13.71
CA TYR A 594 -2.84 21.04 -12.95
C TYR A 594 -1.81 20.07 -13.53
N ILE A 595 -0.93 19.53 -12.68
CA ILE A 595 0.16 18.64 -13.10
C ILE A 595 -0.05 17.27 -12.48
N ALA A 596 -0.05 16.23 -13.30
CA ALA A 596 0.08 14.84 -12.85
C ALA A 596 1.58 14.54 -12.70
N ASP A 597 2.04 14.39 -11.46
CA ASP A 597 3.46 14.32 -11.09
C ASP A 597 3.87 12.90 -10.67
N TRP A 598 3.23 11.90 -11.29
CA TRP A 598 3.46 10.48 -11.04
C TRP A 598 3.23 10.11 -9.57
N LEU A 599 4.24 9.60 -8.86
CA LEU A 599 4.13 9.20 -7.45
C LEU A 599 3.99 10.39 -6.49
N ALA A 600 4.22 11.62 -6.96
CA ALA A 600 3.93 12.84 -6.21
C ALA A 600 2.45 13.28 -6.36
N GLY A 601 1.61 12.48 -7.01
CA GLY A 601 0.18 12.75 -7.16
C GLY A 601 -0.08 13.96 -8.05
N VAL A 602 -0.89 14.91 -7.58
CA VAL A 602 -1.33 16.07 -8.36
C VAL A 602 -0.83 17.38 -7.73
N HIS A 603 -0.41 18.31 -8.58
CA HIS A 603 -0.02 19.66 -8.20
C HIS A 603 -0.87 20.72 -8.87
N VAL A 604 -1.23 21.76 -8.12
CA VAL A 604 -1.92 22.95 -8.62
C VAL A 604 -0.94 24.11 -8.64
N VAL A 605 -0.77 24.73 -9.80
CA VAL A 605 0.18 25.82 -10.04
C VAL A 605 -0.57 27.05 -10.49
N ASP A 606 -0.31 28.19 -9.84
CA ASP A 606 -0.76 29.51 -10.29
C ASP A 606 0.09 29.94 -11.48
N ILE A 607 -0.59 30.14 -12.62
CA ILE A 607 -0.03 30.54 -13.92
C ILE A 607 -0.56 31.91 -14.38
N SER A 608 -1.16 32.69 -13.47
CA SER A 608 -1.65 34.05 -13.78
C SER A 608 -0.54 34.99 -14.29
N ASP A 609 0.70 34.73 -13.89
CA ASP A 609 1.91 35.28 -14.49
C ASP A 609 2.82 34.13 -14.94
N ALA A 610 2.88 33.87 -16.24
CA ALA A 610 3.68 32.81 -16.83
C ALA A 610 5.20 32.99 -16.62
N SER A 611 5.67 34.17 -16.22
CA SER A 611 7.08 34.43 -15.87
C SER A 611 7.39 34.21 -14.37
N SER A 612 6.36 33.98 -13.55
CA SER A 612 6.48 33.81 -12.10
C SER A 612 5.51 32.75 -11.57
N LEU A 613 5.81 31.49 -11.86
CA LEU A 613 5.01 30.34 -11.43
C LEU A 613 5.03 30.16 -9.91
N ARG A 614 3.89 29.75 -9.34
CA ARG A 614 3.79 29.43 -7.92
C ARG A 614 3.01 28.14 -7.68
N LEU A 615 3.65 27.15 -7.06
CA LEU A 615 2.96 25.97 -6.53
C LEU A 615 1.97 26.40 -5.43
N MET A 616 0.69 26.11 -5.63
CA MET A 616 -0.42 26.53 -4.76
C MET A 616 -0.85 25.44 -3.79
N GLY A 617 -0.94 24.20 -4.27
CA GLY A 617 -1.43 23.06 -3.51
C GLY A 617 -1.05 21.74 -4.16
N SER A 618 -1.21 20.66 -3.42
CA SER A 618 -0.94 19.30 -3.87
C SER A 618 -1.98 18.32 -3.31
N TYR A 619 -2.11 17.18 -3.96
CA TYR A 619 -2.91 16.05 -3.47
C TYR A 619 -2.20 14.74 -3.78
N ASP A 620 -2.00 13.92 -2.74
CA ASP A 620 -1.40 12.59 -2.87
C ASP A 620 -2.45 11.57 -3.32
N THR A 621 -2.28 11.03 -4.51
CA THR A 621 -3.16 9.98 -5.03
C THR A 621 -2.73 8.61 -4.47
N SER A 622 -3.57 7.58 -4.62
CA SER A 622 -3.23 6.25 -4.08
C SER A 622 -2.12 5.55 -4.83
N GLY A 623 -1.98 5.89 -6.11
CA GLY A 623 -1.13 5.26 -7.09
C GLY A 623 -0.15 6.25 -7.70
N ALA A 624 0.00 6.22 -9.02
CA ALA A 624 0.83 7.18 -9.74
C ALA A 624 0.02 7.98 -10.78
N ALA A 625 -0.17 9.28 -10.54
CA ALA A 625 -0.93 10.16 -11.42
C ALA A 625 -0.24 10.29 -12.80
N TRP A 626 -0.90 9.83 -13.85
CA TRP A 626 -0.35 9.82 -15.21
C TRP A 626 -0.89 10.95 -16.08
N GLY A 627 -2.21 11.08 -16.11
CA GLY A 627 -2.91 12.10 -16.87
C GLY A 627 -4.07 12.65 -16.08
N LEU A 628 -4.52 13.84 -16.46
CA LEU A 628 -5.63 14.50 -15.80
C LEU A 628 -6.42 15.36 -16.80
N ALA A 629 -7.63 15.72 -16.42
CA ALA A 629 -8.44 16.70 -17.13
C ALA A 629 -9.29 17.50 -16.15
N TYR A 630 -9.33 18.81 -16.34
CA TYR A 630 -10.17 19.74 -15.62
C TYR A 630 -11.55 19.82 -16.27
N ASN A 631 -12.60 19.80 -15.46
CA ASN A 631 -13.97 20.10 -15.89
C ASN A 631 -14.78 20.68 -14.72
N LYS A 632 -15.35 21.88 -14.91
CA LYS A 632 -16.31 22.54 -13.99
C LYS A 632 -15.86 22.50 -12.51
N GLY A 633 -14.65 22.97 -12.20
CA GLY A 633 -14.12 23.06 -10.84
C GLY A 633 -13.59 21.74 -10.25
N HIS A 634 -13.52 20.67 -11.06
CA HIS A 634 -13.01 19.37 -10.66
C HIS A 634 -11.89 18.92 -11.59
N VAL A 635 -10.93 18.18 -11.05
CA VAL A 635 -9.87 17.51 -11.82
C VAL A 635 -10.10 16.01 -11.71
N PHE A 636 -10.23 15.36 -12.86
CA PHE A 636 -10.30 13.92 -12.99
C PHE A 636 -8.90 13.40 -13.28
N VAL A 637 -8.41 12.49 -12.45
CA VAL A 637 -7.02 12.02 -12.47
C VAL A 637 -7.00 10.54 -12.80
N MET A 638 -6.16 10.18 -13.77
CA MET A 638 -5.84 8.80 -14.12
C MET A 638 -4.67 8.38 -13.22
N ASP A 639 -5.00 7.71 -12.12
CA ASP A 639 -4.05 7.34 -11.08
C ASP A 639 -3.68 5.86 -11.26
N TRP A 640 -2.51 5.60 -11.84
CA TRP A 640 -2.05 4.24 -12.09
C TRP A 640 -2.07 3.41 -10.79
N TRP A 641 -2.71 2.23 -10.79
CA TRP A 641 -3.04 1.41 -9.60
C TRP A 641 -4.13 1.95 -8.66
N GLY A 642 -4.39 3.26 -8.67
CA GLY A 642 -5.43 3.91 -7.86
C GLY A 642 -6.76 4.10 -8.59
N GLY A 643 -6.76 3.92 -9.91
CA GLY A 643 -7.93 4.04 -10.76
C GLY A 643 -8.27 5.48 -11.16
N VAL A 644 -9.57 5.73 -11.34
CA VAL A 644 -10.10 7.07 -11.63
C VAL A 644 -10.39 7.82 -10.33
N VAL A 645 -9.69 8.93 -10.12
CA VAL A 645 -9.81 9.80 -8.94
C VAL A 645 -10.44 11.13 -9.35
N THR A 646 -11.38 11.65 -8.53
CA THR A 646 -11.94 12.99 -8.73
C THR A 646 -11.56 13.91 -7.57
N LEU A 647 -10.97 15.05 -7.91
CA LEU A 647 -10.57 16.10 -6.98
C LEU A 647 -11.41 17.36 -7.20
N ASP A 648 -11.95 17.93 -6.13
CA ASP A 648 -12.49 19.29 -6.12
C ASP A 648 -11.35 20.27 -5.90
N VAL A 649 -11.20 21.18 -6.86
CA VAL A 649 -10.13 22.18 -6.90
C VAL A 649 -10.66 23.61 -6.78
N SER A 650 -11.90 23.78 -6.30
CA SER A 650 -12.51 25.08 -6.04
C SER A 650 -11.67 25.94 -5.08
N ASN A 651 -10.92 25.30 -4.17
CA ASN A 651 -9.81 25.93 -3.46
C ASN A 651 -8.47 25.37 -3.99
N PRO A 652 -7.74 26.10 -4.85
CA PRO A 652 -6.50 25.61 -5.47
C PRO A 652 -5.36 25.37 -4.47
N ARG A 653 -5.44 25.90 -3.25
CA ARG A 653 -4.47 25.65 -2.18
C ARG A 653 -4.74 24.38 -1.38
N GLN A 654 -5.93 23.82 -1.55
CA GLN A 654 -6.38 22.65 -0.81
C GLN A 654 -7.30 21.80 -1.69
N PRO A 655 -6.75 21.09 -2.68
CA PRO A 655 -7.53 20.12 -3.45
C PRO A 655 -8.13 19.08 -2.50
N GLN A 656 -9.39 18.70 -2.74
CA GLN A 656 -10.10 17.75 -1.88
C GLN A 656 -10.59 16.55 -2.69
N LEU A 657 -10.39 15.35 -2.15
CA LEU A 657 -10.97 14.14 -2.73
C LEU A 657 -12.49 14.21 -2.73
N LYS A 658 -13.10 13.94 -3.88
CA LYS A 658 -14.54 13.71 -4.00
C LYS A 658 -14.88 12.24 -4.19
N ASP A 659 -14.06 11.52 -4.93
CA ASP A 659 -14.40 10.17 -5.37
C ASP A 659 -13.17 9.37 -5.81
N ARG A 660 -13.23 8.04 -5.63
CA ARG A 660 -12.26 7.04 -6.10
C ARG A 660 -13.03 5.86 -6.64
N TYR A 661 -13.20 5.76 -7.95
CA TYR A 661 -14.15 4.81 -8.53
C TYR A 661 -13.90 3.36 -8.12
N HIS A 662 -12.64 2.91 -8.16
CA HIS A 662 -12.26 1.53 -7.84
C HIS A 662 -12.16 1.24 -6.34
N GLU A 663 -12.02 2.28 -5.50
CA GLU A 663 -11.89 2.14 -4.03
C GLU A 663 -13.23 2.43 -3.29
N ARG A 664 -14.38 2.20 -3.94
CA ARG A 664 -15.70 2.43 -3.33
C ARG A 664 -16.17 1.29 -2.45
N GLY A 665 -15.87 1.41 -1.16
CA GLY A 665 -16.33 0.48 -0.14
C GLY A 665 -15.40 -0.73 0.02
N VAL A 666 -15.88 -1.67 0.83
CA VAL A 666 -15.20 -2.90 1.24
C VAL A 666 -15.40 -3.95 0.15
N VAL A 667 -14.36 -4.73 -0.17
CA VAL A 667 -14.51 -5.91 -1.02
C VAL A 667 -15.04 -7.05 -0.15
N GLU A 668 -16.30 -7.41 -0.34
CA GLU A 668 -17.00 -8.36 0.54
C GLU A 668 -16.84 -9.81 0.08
N GLN A 669 -16.71 -10.05 -1.23
CA GLN A 669 -16.53 -11.39 -1.80
C GLN A 669 -15.61 -11.39 -3.01
N ILE A 670 -14.85 -12.48 -3.20
CA ILE A 670 -14.12 -12.79 -4.43
C ILE A 670 -14.44 -14.22 -4.87
N VAL A 671 -14.71 -14.41 -6.16
CA VAL A 671 -14.88 -15.72 -6.78
C VAL A 671 -14.14 -15.79 -8.11
N GLY A 672 -13.41 -16.87 -8.35
CA GLY A 672 -12.72 -17.11 -9.61
C GLY A 672 -13.47 -18.08 -10.54
N GLN A 673 -13.46 -17.79 -11.83
CA GLN A 673 -13.84 -18.73 -12.88
C GLN A 673 -12.92 -18.53 -14.09
N ASP A 674 -12.40 -19.64 -14.62
CA ASP A 674 -11.43 -19.63 -15.73
C ASP A 674 -10.22 -18.74 -15.41
N ASN A 675 -9.95 -17.72 -16.22
CA ASN A 675 -8.88 -16.74 -16.02
C ASN A 675 -9.40 -15.40 -15.48
N TYR A 676 -10.53 -15.37 -14.79
CA TYR A 676 -11.12 -14.13 -14.26
C TYR A 676 -11.47 -14.25 -12.78
N LEU A 677 -11.29 -13.14 -12.06
CA LEU A 677 -11.86 -12.95 -10.73
C LEU A 677 -13.03 -11.97 -10.82
N TYR A 678 -14.05 -12.26 -10.04
CA TYR A 678 -15.23 -11.43 -9.89
C TYR A 678 -15.36 -11.08 -8.42
N SER A 679 -15.67 -9.82 -8.12
CA SER A 679 -15.78 -9.39 -6.74
C SER A 679 -17.01 -8.51 -6.50
N ALA A 680 -17.60 -8.69 -5.33
CA ALA A 680 -18.64 -7.83 -4.81
C ALA A 680 -17.97 -6.72 -4.01
N ASN A 681 -17.91 -5.51 -4.56
CA ASN A 681 -17.16 -4.37 -4.01
C ASN A 681 -18.09 -3.34 -3.39
N GLY A 682 -18.95 -3.70 -2.44
CA GLY A 682 -19.80 -2.73 -1.76
C GLY A 682 -20.50 -1.74 -2.72
N GLU A 683 -20.25 -0.44 -2.52
CA GLU A 683 -20.79 0.64 -3.37
C GLU A 683 -20.27 0.61 -4.82
N GLY A 684 -19.13 0.00 -5.07
CA GLY A 684 -18.55 -0.24 -6.39
C GLY A 684 -19.28 -1.31 -7.20
N GLY A 685 -20.23 -2.06 -6.64
CA GLY A 685 -21.01 -3.02 -7.43
C GLY A 685 -20.25 -4.32 -7.71
N LEU A 686 -20.32 -4.83 -8.96
CA LEU A 686 -19.56 -5.99 -9.43
C LEU A 686 -18.29 -5.51 -10.13
N GLN A 687 -17.13 -6.04 -9.75
CA GLN A 687 -15.85 -5.75 -10.42
C GLN A 687 -15.26 -7.03 -11.02
N VAL A 688 -14.55 -6.89 -12.14
CA VAL A 688 -14.01 -8.01 -12.92
C VAL A 688 -12.52 -7.78 -13.18
N PHE A 689 -11.72 -8.81 -12.94
CA PHE A 689 -10.27 -8.78 -13.09
C PHE A 689 -9.81 -9.91 -14.01
N ASP A 690 -8.94 -9.62 -14.98
CA ASP A 690 -8.13 -10.64 -15.67
C ASP A 690 -7.14 -11.21 -14.66
N ASN A 691 -7.15 -12.53 -14.53
CA ASN A 691 -6.39 -13.30 -13.57
C ASN A 691 -5.45 -14.31 -14.23
N LYS A 692 -5.02 -14.06 -15.47
CA LYS A 692 -3.98 -14.89 -16.12
C LYS A 692 -2.68 -14.92 -15.33
N ASN A 693 -2.40 -13.87 -14.56
CA ASN A 693 -1.36 -13.85 -13.55
C ASN A 693 -2.01 -13.80 -12.14
N PRO A 694 -2.11 -14.93 -11.44
CA PRO A 694 -2.70 -15.02 -10.09
C PRO A 694 -2.13 -14.09 -9.04
N LEU A 695 -0.88 -13.63 -9.20
CA LEU A 695 -0.21 -12.72 -8.28
C LEU A 695 -0.26 -11.25 -8.74
N ASN A 696 -0.83 -11.02 -9.93
CA ASN A 696 -1.12 -9.69 -10.46
C ASN A 696 -2.45 -9.67 -11.23
N PRO A 697 -3.60 -9.84 -10.55
CA PRO A 697 -4.90 -9.63 -11.16
C PRO A 697 -5.05 -8.19 -11.66
N ILE A 698 -5.56 -8.00 -12.87
CA ILE A 698 -5.69 -6.68 -13.51
C ILE A 698 -7.17 -6.38 -13.74
N TRP A 699 -7.63 -5.22 -13.27
CA TRP A 699 -9.00 -4.78 -13.46
C TRP A 699 -9.32 -4.61 -14.96
N VAL A 700 -10.52 -5.06 -15.34
CA VAL A 700 -10.97 -5.09 -16.73
C VAL A 700 -12.25 -4.26 -16.92
N THR A 701 -13.20 -4.39 -16.01
CA THR A 701 -14.47 -3.66 -16.06
C THR A 701 -15.23 -3.80 -14.73
N GLY A 702 -16.26 -2.98 -14.55
CA GLY A 702 -17.24 -3.14 -13.48
C GLY A 702 -18.68 -2.95 -13.94
N ALA A 703 -19.60 -3.15 -13.01
CA ALA A 703 -21.01 -2.81 -13.15
C ALA A 703 -21.49 -2.17 -11.84
N ASP A 704 -21.87 -0.90 -11.91
CA ASP A 704 -22.42 -0.18 -10.77
C ASP A 704 -23.83 -0.70 -10.46
N LEU A 705 -24.01 -1.26 -9.26
CA LEU A 705 -25.26 -1.84 -8.80
C LEU A 705 -25.94 -0.97 -7.73
N SER A 706 -27.18 -1.30 -7.39
CA SER A 706 -27.94 -0.58 -6.36
C SER A 706 -27.71 -1.18 -4.97
N GLY A 707 -27.33 -0.32 -4.02
CA GLY A 707 -26.90 -0.72 -2.67
C GLY A 707 -25.46 -1.21 -2.64
N ASN A 708 -25.03 -1.72 -1.48
CA ASN A 708 -23.72 -2.33 -1.31
C ASN A 708 -23.78 -3.79 -1.74
N SER A 709 -23.00 -4.18 -2.76
CA SER A 709 -22.82 -5.58 -3.13
C SER A 709 -22.11 -6.32 -1.99
N ILE A 710 -22.70 -7.41 -1.53
CA ILE A 710 -22.21 -8.18 -0.37
C ILE A 710 -21.66 -9.56 -0.72
N ASP A 711 -22.16 -10.17 -1.80
CA ASP A 711 -21.71 -11.48 -2.22
C ASP A 711 -22.02 -11.69 -3.70
N VAL A 712 -21.22 -12.51 -4.36
CA VAL A 712 -21.32 -12.82 -5.78
C VAL A 712 -21.15 -14.31 -6.01
N ALA A 713 -22.01 -14.88 -6.84
CA ALA A 713 -21.83 -16.24 -7.33
C ALA A 713 -21.91 -16.29 -8.85
N ILE A 714 -21.10 -17.17 -9.44
CA ILE A 714 -20.93 -17.28 -10.90
C ILE A 714 -21.44 -18.64 -11.40
N ASN A 715 -22.15 -18.61 -12.52
CA ASN A 715 -22.55 -19.80 -13.26
C ASN A 715 -22.29 -19.58 -14.76
N LYS A 716 -21.17 -20.11 -15.25
CA LYS A 716 -20.74 -20.05 -16.66
C LYS A 716 -20.68 -18.63 -17.18
N THR A 717 -21.76 -18.14 -17.79
CA THR A 717 -21.85 -16.83 -18.43
C THR A 717 -22.71 -15.83 -17.64
N ARG A 718 -23.04 -16.13 -16.39
CA ARG A 718 -23.88 -15.30 -15.52
C ARG A 718 -23.22 -15.07 -14.17
N ALA A 719 -23.30 -13.83 -13.71
CA ALA A 719 -22.99 -13.45 -12.34
C ALA A 719 -24.29 -13.06 -11.61
N TYR A 720 -24.42 -13.49 -10.36
CA TYR A 720 -25.54 -13.20 -9.49
C TYR A 720 -25.02 -12.48 -8.27
N VAL A 721 -25.42 -11.22 -8.10
CA VAL A 721 -24.90 -10.34 -7.05
C VAL A 721 -26.04 -9.93 -6.14
N ILE A 722 -25.86 -10.18 -4.85
CA ILE A 722 -26.79 -9.74 -3.81
C ILE A 722 -26.28 -8.43 -3.19
N SER A 723 -27.21 -7.56 -2.78
CA SER A 723 -26.88 -6.33 -2.06
C SER A 723 -27.61 -6.19 -0.73
N ASP A 724 -27.05 -5.36 0.14
CA ASP A 724 -27.54 -5.06 1.50
C ASP A 724 -28.98 -4.53 1.55
N VAL A 725 -29.42 -3.86 0.48
CA VAL A 725 -30.80 -3.37 0.30
C VAL A 725 -31.77 -4.45 -0.19
N GLY A 726 -31.37 -5.72 -0.19
CA GLY A 726 -32.25 -6.84 -0.49
C GLY A 726 -32.54 -7.02 -1.98
N LEU A 727 -31.57 -6.71 -2.84
CA LEU A 727 -31.69 -6.95 -4.29
C LEU A 727 -30.84 -8.15 -4.71
N LEU A 728 -31.32 -8.89 -5.71
CA LEU A 728 -30.54 -9.86 -6.47
C LEU A 728 -30.47 -9.40 -7.92
N SER A 729 -29.26 -9.15 -8.40
CA SER A 729 -28.99 -8.69 -9.77
C SER A 729 -28.37 -9.83 -10.57
N GLU A 730 -28.89 -10.10 -11.78
CA GLU A 730 -28.29 -11.00 -12.75
C GLU A 730 -27.53 -10.20 -13.81
N ILE A 731 -26.27 -10.54 -14.03
CA ILE A 731 -25.36 -9.87 -14.96
C ILE A 731 -24.87 -10.87 -16.00
N ASP A 732 -24.92 -10.48 -17.27
CA ASP A 732 -24.28 -11.21 -18.35
C ASP A 732 -22.77 -10.97 -18.31
N ILE A 733 -22.00 -12.03 -18.14
CA ILE A 733 -20.53 -12.03 -18.13
C ILE A 733 -19.95 -12.91 -19.25
N SER A 734 -20.76 -13.27 -20.26
CA SER A 734 -20.31 -14.05 -21.43
C SER A 734 -19.13 -13.40 -22.15
N ASN A 735 -19.07 -12.07 -22.11
CA ASN A 735 -17.89 -11.29 -22.46
C ASN A 735 -17.44 -10.49 -21.21
N PRO A 736 -16.33 -10.87 -20.56
CA PRO A 736 -15.86 -10.22 -19.34
C PRO A 736 -15.41 -8.77 -19.53
N PHE A 737 -15.31 -8.27 -20.77
CA PHE A 737 -15.02 -6.86 -21.08
C PHE A 737 -16.29 -6.04 -21.37
N GLN A 738 -17.44 -6.69 -21.57
CA GLN A 738 -18.71 -6.05 -21.91
C GLN A 738 -19.86 -6.63 -21.09
N ILE A 739 -19.74 -6.49 -19.78
CA ILE A 739 -20.76 -6.99 -18.86
C ILE A 739 -21.96 -6.05 -18.82
N HIS A 740 -23.15 -6.59 -18.57
CA HIS A 740 -24.35 -5.77 -18.39
C HIS A 740 -25.40 -6.48 -17.53
N GLN A 741 -26.09 -5.71 -16.69
CA GLN A 741 -27.20 -6.21 -15.89
C GLN A 741 -28.38 -6.57 -16.80
N MET A 742 -28.87 -7.80 -16.69
CA MET A 742 -30.00 -8.31 -17.47
C MET A 742 -31.33 -8.11 -16.76
N GLN A 743 -31.40 -8.49 -15.48
CA GLN A 743 -32.60 -8.35 -14.65
C GLN A 743 -32.22 -8.21 -13.17
N GLN A 744 -33.19 -7.77 -12.37
CA GLN A 744 -33.06 -7.64 -10.92
C GLN A 744 -34.39 -7.93 -10.26
N ILE A 745 -34.37 -8.57 -9.09
CA ILE A 745 -35.54 -8.78 -8.24
C ILE A 745 -35.30 -8.25 -6.84
N GLU A 746 -36.39 -7.92 -6.15
CA GLU A 746 -36.38 -7.61 -4.73
C GLU A 746 -36.62 -8.89 -3.92
N LEU A 747 -35.77 -9.11 -2.92
CA LEU A 747 -35.82 -10.29 -2.05
C LEU A 747 -36.70 -10.06 -0.81
N HIS A 748 -36.96 -8.79 -0.45
CA HIS A 748 -37.67 -8.38 0.78
C HIS A 748 -37.10 -8.98 2.08
N VAL A 749 -35.80 -9.28 2.07
CA VAL A 749 -35.00 -9.79 3.19
C VAL A 749 -33.61 -9.16 3.10
N THR A 750 -32.85 -9.17 4.19
CA THR A 750 -31.43 -8.77 4.13
C THR A 750 -30.58 -10.01 3.80
N PRO A 751 -30.05 -10.14 2.59
CA PRO A 751 -29.21 -11.28 2.23
C PRO A 751 -27.84 -11.19 2.92
N LYS A 752 -27.12 -12.31 2.99
CA LYS A 752 -25.76 -12.42 3.55
C LYS A 752 -24.82 -13.22 2.67
N LYS A 753 -25.31 -14.33 2.11
CA LYS A 753 -24.50 -15.25 1.30
C LYS A 753 -25.35 -15.82 0.16
N ILE A 754 -24.79 -15.99 -1.03
CA ILE A 754 -25.43 -16.59 -2.20
C ILE A 754 -24.61 -17.77 -2.73
N LEU A 755 -25.28 -18.87 -3.03
CA LEU A 755 -24.71 -20.03 -3.70
C LEU A 755 -25.58 -20.45 -4.87
N LEU A 756 -24.99 -21.10 -5.87
CA LEU A 756 -25.70 -21.49 -7.09
C LEU A 756 -25.70 -23.02 -7.29
N SER A 757 -26.80 -23.51 -7.83
CA SER A 757 -26.91 -24.77 -8.57
C SER A 757 -27.16 -24.46 -10.05
N GLU A 758 -27.41 -25.49 -10.87
CA GLU A 758 -27.72 -25.29 -12.29
C GLU A 758 -28.97 -24.42 -12.52
N HIS A 759 -29.97 -24.50 -11.64
CA HIS A 759 -31.29 -23.86 -11.82
C HIS A 759 -31.73 -22.95 -10.69
N PHE A 760 -31.04 -22.96 -9.55
CA PHE A 760 -31.44 -22.20 -8.37
C PHE A 760 -30.27 -21.45 -7.74
N ALA A 761 -30.56 -20.25 -7.25
CA ALA A 761 -29.75 -19.55 -6.26
C ALA A 761 -30.30 -19.83 -4.85
N TYR A 762 -29.41 -20.04 -3.90
CA TYR A 762 -29.71 -20.21 -2.48
C TYR A 762 -29.11 -19.06 -1.71
N ILE A 763 -29.93 -18.33 -0.97
CA ILE A 763 -29.56 -17.11 -0.30
C ILE A 763 -29.76 -17.30 1.20
N LEU A 764 -28.67 -17.22 1.95
CA LEU A 764 -28.70 -17.12 3.41
C LEU A 764 -29.01 -15.67 3.80
N THR A 765 -29.96 -15.46 4.70
CA THR A 765 -30.36 -14.13 5.16
C THR A 765 -29.80 -13.79 6.54
N ALA A 766 -29.79 -12.50 6.89
CA ALA A 766 -29.42 -12.02 8.21
C ALA A 766 -30.30 -12.60 9.34
N GLU A 767 -31.55 -12.96 9.03
CA GLU A 767 -32.45 -13.64 9.96
C GLU A 767 -32.25 -15.16 10.01
N GLN A 768 -31.12 -15.67 9.47
CA GLN A 768 -30.75 -17.08 9.49
C GLN A 768 -31.77 -17.98 8.78
N ARG A 769 -32.36 -17.47 7.70
CA ARG A 769 -33.27 -18.23 6.83
C ARG A 769 -32.60 -18.54 5.51
N LEU A 770 -33.04 -19.61 4.86
CA LEU A 770 -32.66 -19.93 3.49
C LEU A 770 -33.79 -19.54 2.54
N LEU A 771 -33.47 -18.69 1.57
CA LEU A 771 -34.33 -18.37 0.44
C LEU A 771 -33.82 -19.10 -0.80
N ARG A 772 -34.73 -19.70 -1.57
CA ARG A 772 -34.39 -20.27 -2.89
C ARG A 772 -34.95 -19.37 -3.96
N VAL A 773 -34.17 -19.07 -4.98
CA VAL A 773 -34.61 -18.29 -6.15
C VAL A 773 -34.41 -19.15 -7.39
N ASP A 774 -35.48 -19.34 -8.17
CA ASP A 774 -35.38 -19.89 -9.52
C ASP A 774 -34.64 -18.85 -10.38
N ILE A 775 -33.52 -19.24 -10.98
CA ILE A 775 -32.65 -18.39 -11.82
C ILE A 775 -32.82 -18.68 -13.32
N GLY A 776 -33.97 -19.25 -13.72
CA GLY A 776 -34.35 -19.38 -15.12
C GLY A 776 -34.67 -18.04 -15.81
N GLU A 777 -35.38 -18.08 -16.94
CA GLU A 777 -35.68 -16.89 -17.75
C GLU A 777 -36.36 -15.73 -16.99
N LYS A 778 -37.06 -16.03 -15.89
CA LYS A 778 -37.61 -15.02 -14.99
C LYS A 778 -37.32 -15.43 -13.56
N MET A 779 -36.54 -14.61 -12.86
CA MET A 779 -36.23 -14.88 -11.46
C MET A 779 -37.49 -14.86 -10.59
N ARG A 780 -37.65 -15.87 -9.74
CA ARG A 780 -38.77 -15.98 -8.79
C ARG A 780 -38.28 -16.51 -7.46
N SER A 781 -38.59 -15.78 -6.39
CA SER A 781 -38.27 -16.20 -5.03
C SER A 781 -39.30 -17.20 -4.51
N GLU A 782 -38.81 -18.28 -3.91
CA GLU A 782 -39.58 -19.26 -3.17
C GLU A 782 -38.96 -19.43 -1.77
N VAL A 783 -39.82 -19.38 -0.74
CA VAL A 783 -39.37 -19.56 0.63
C VAL A 783 -39.45 -21.03 1.00
N LEU A 784 -38.32 -21.64 1.35
CA LEU A 784 -38.27 -22.96 1.97
C LEU A 784 -37.00 -23.10 2.80
N LEU A 785 -37.17 -23.08 4.12
CA LEU A 785 -36.75 -24.09 5.11
C LEU A 785 -37.14 -23.54 6.51
N PRO A 786 -37.75 -24.35 7.40
CA PRO A 786 -38.23 -23.87 8.71
C PRO A 786 -37.13 -23.73 9.77
N ASP A 787 -35.95 -24.30 9.54
CA ASP A 787 -34.86 -24.35 10.51
C ASP A 787 -33.91 -23.15 10.36
N ARG A 788 -33.37 -22.67 11.48
CA ARG A 788 -32.40 -21.56 11.49
C ARG A 788 -31.04 -22.06 11.01
N VAL A 789 -30.50 -21.37 10.01
CA VAL A 789 -29.27 -21.72 9.29
C VAL A 789 -28.13 -20.81 9.73
N ASN A 790 -26.98 -21.41 10.06
CA ASN A 790 -25.77 -20.67 10.39
C ASN A 790 -24.90 -20.43 9.16
N ASP A 791 -24.66 -21.48 8.37
CA ASP A 791 -23.84 -21.40 7.16
C ASP A 791 -24.28 -22.44 6.12
N ILE A 792 -23.94 -22.15 4.86
CA ILE A 792 -24.25 -22.97 3.69
C ILE A 792 -23.02 -23.11 2.80
N VAL A 793 -22.86 -24.29 2.17
CA VAL A 793 -21.88 -24.55 1.12
C VAL A 793 -22.47 -25.43 0.03
N MET A 794 -22.06 -25.19 -1.21
CA MET A 794 -22.42 -26.01 -2.37
C MET A 794 -21.21 -26.83 -2.81
N TYR A 795 -21.35 -28.14 -2.92
CA TYR A 795 -20.29 -29.00 -3.45
C TYR A 795 -20.87 -30.22 -4.18
N GLU A 796 -20.33 -30.50 -5.38
CA GLU A 796 -20.84 -31.54 -6.29
C GLU A 796 -22.37 -31.48 -6.46
N ASP A 797 -22.89 -30.28 -6.67
CA ASP A 797 -24.33 -30.01 -6.85
C ASP A 797 -25.18 -30.55 -5.67
N LYS A 798 -24.67 -30.41 -4.45
CA LYS A 798 -25.41 -30.67 -3.21
C LYS A 798 -25.24 -29.49 -2.27
N LEU A 799 -26.34 -29.11 -1.63
CA LEU A 799 -26.37 -28.04 -0.65
C LEU A 799 -26.15 -28.62 0.75
N TYR A 800 -25.08 -28.20 1.40
CA TYR A 800 -24.73 -28.52 2.78
C TYR A 800 -25.13 -27.34 3.66
N ILE A 801 -25.83 -27.63 4.76
CA ILE A 801 -26.36 -26.62 5.68
C ILE A 801 -25.93 -26.99 7.09
N ALA A 802 -25.26 -26.07 7.78
CA ALA A 802 -25.14 -26.12 9.24
C ALA A 802 -26.33 -25.39 9.88
N SER A 803 -27.05 -26.08 10.75
CA SER A 803 -28.21 -25.55 11.47
C SER A 803 -27.87 -25.20 12.92
N GLN A 804 -28.71 -24.37 13.54
CA GLN A 804 -28.60 -24.04 14.97
C GLN A 804 -28.89 -25.20 15.92
N GLN A 805 -29.47 -26.28 15.40
CA GLN A 805 -29.75 -27.48 16.17
C GLN A 805 -28.55 -28.44 16.22
N ALA A 806 -27.35 -27.99 15.85
CA ALA A 806 -26.15 -28.83 15.72
C ALA A 806 -26.34 -29.97 14.71
N GLU A 807 -26.94 -29.67 13.57
CA GLU A 807 -27.20 -30.66 12.52
C GLU A 807 -26.60 -30.20 11.19
N LEU A 808 -25.96 -31.13 10.50
CA LEU A 808 -25.56 -30.98 9.10
C LEU A 808 -26.65 -31.58 8.21
N ILE A 809 -27.29 -30.75 7.42
CA ILE A 809 -28.35 -31.15 6.50
C ILE A 809 -27.82 -31.06 5.08
N VAL A 810 -27.89 -32.18 4.35
CA VAL A 810 -27.44 -32.27 2.95
C VAL A 810 -28.66 -32.48 2.08
N PHE A 811 -28.90 -31.50 1.21
CA PHE A 811 -29.97 -31.54 0.23
C PHE A 811 -29.43 -31.82 -1.16
N ASP A 812 -30.22 -32.56 -1.95
CA ASP A 812 -30.12 -32.42 -3.40
C ASP A 812 -30.61 -31.01 -3.84
N PRO A 813 -30.21 -30.52 -5.02
CA PRO A 813 -30.61 -29.19 -5.49
C PRO A 813 -32.14 -29.05 -5.63
N SER A 814 -32.82 -30.16 -5.91
CA SER A 814 -34.28 -30.16 -6.01
C SER A 814 -35.00 -30.02 -4.66
N LEU A 815 -34.26 -30.05 -3.55
CA LEU A 815 -34.74 -30.11 -2.16
C LEU A 815 -35.69 -31.29 -1.90
N LYS A 816 -35.63 -32.37 -2.71
CA LYS A 816 -36.54 -33.52 -2.61
C LYS A 816 -36.00 -34.63 -1.74
N SER A 817 -34.68 -34.82 -1.73
CA SER A 817 -34.01 -35.74 -0.82
C SER A 817 -33.13 -34.97 0.15
N MET A 818 -33.24 -35.35 1.42
CA MET A 818 -32.51 -34.76 2.53
C MET A 818 -31.82 -35.87 3.30
N LYS A 819 -30.54 -35.68 3.59
CA LYS A 819 -29.82 -36.49 4.55
C LYS A 819 -29.36 -35.64 5.70
N LYS A 820 -29.61 -36.12 6.91
CA LYS A 820 -29.32 -35.40 8.14
C LYS A 820 -28.25 -36.12 8.93
N TYR A 821 -27.29 -35.36 9.43
CA TYR A 821 -26.24 -35.83 10.32
C TYR A 821 -26.26 -34.97 11.59
N VAL A 822 -25.96 -35.60 12.71
CA VAL A 822 -25.82 -34.92 14.01
C VAL A 822 -24.37 -34.49 14.16
N LEU A 823 -24.16 -33.21 14.43
CA LEU A 823 -22.88 -32.65 14.85
C LEU A 823 -22.78 -32.74 16.38
N ALA A 824 -21.57 -32.64 16.91
CA ALA A 824 -21.38 -32.61 18.36
C ALA A 824 -21.97 -31.33 18.99
N ASP A 825 -21.97 -30.25 18.21
CA ASP A 825 -22.25 -28.86 18.58
C ASP A 825 -22.55 -28.04 17.30
N THR A 826 -22.96 -26.80 17.53
CA THR A 826 -23.38 -25.87 16.48
C THR A 826 -22.16 -25.36 15.70
N ALA A 827 -22.11 -25.71 14.41
CA ALA A 827 -21.11 -25.16 13.49
C ALA A 827 -21.55 -23.77 12.99
N THR A 828 -20.60 -22.83 12.95
CA THR A 828 -20.78 -21.45 12.49
C THR A 828 -20.22 -21.21 11.11
N LEU A 829 -19.21 -21.98 10.68
CA LEU A 829 -18.69 -22.02 9.32
C LEU A 829 -18.43 -23.47 8.91
N LEU A 830 -18.56 -23.77 7.62
CA LEU A 830 -18.21 -25.09 7.08
C LEU A 830 -17.64 -24.99 5.67
N ASP A 831 -16.86 -25.98 5.27
CA ASP A 831 -16.44 -26.19 3.89
C ASP A 831 -16.29 -27.69 3.61
N VAL A 832 -16.48 -28.10 2.36
CA VAL A 832 -16.53 -29.52 1.97
C VAL A 832 -15.83 -29.77 0.64
N ARG A 833 -14.96 -30.79 0.62
CA ARG A 833 -14.24 -31.24 -0.59
C ARG A 833 -13.98 -32.75 -0.54
N SER A 834 -14.27 -33.48 -1.61
CA SER A 834 -13.92 -34.91 -1.78
C SER A 834 -14.32 -35.83 -0.60
N ASN A 835 -15.53 -35.65 -0.06
CA ASN A 835 -16.06 -36.32 1.16
C ASN A 835 -15.39 -35.94 2.49
N GLN A 836 -14.54 -34.92 2.49
CA GLN A 836 -14.03 -34.31 3.70
C GLN A 836 -14.84 -33.06 4.02
N LEU A 837 -15.27 -32.92 5.26
CA LEU A 837 -16.00 -31.77 5.78
C LEU A 837 -15.15 -31.13 6.87
N ILE A 838 -14.90 -29.84 6.73
CA ILE A 838 -14.33 -29.01 7.78
C ILE A 838 -15.45 -28.16 8.37
N THR A 839 -15.48 -28.06 9.70
CA THR A 839 -16.45 -27.24 10.43
C THR A 839 -15.73 -26.44 11.51
N TYR A 840 -16.10 -25.18 11.64
CA TYR A 840 -15.72 -24.32 12.76
C TYR A 840 -16.90 -24.15 13.72
N HIS A 841 -16.64 -24.21 15.03
CA HIS A 841 -17.65 -24.27 16.08
C HIS A 841 -17.55 -23.10 17.06
N GLU A 842 -18.61 -22.86 17.82
CA GLU A 842 -18.70 -21.77 18.83
C GLU A 842 -17.63 -21.85 19.93
N ASP A 843 -17.05 -23.04 20.19
CA ASP A 843 -15.97 -23.21 21.16
C ASP A 843 -14.56 -22.94 20.57
N HIS A 844 -14.51 -22.30 19.41
CA HIS A 844 -13.33 -22.00 18.60
C HIS A 844 -12.54 -23.23 18.14
N SER A 845 -13.22 -24.37 17.96
CA SER A 845 -12.62 -25.58 17.43
C SER A 845 -12.87 -25.76 15.93
N LEU A 846 -11.83 -26.19 15.23
CA LEU A 846 -11.87 -26.67 13.86
C LEU A 846 -11.91 -28.20 13.89
N LYS A 847 -12.94 -28.80 13.29
CA LYS A 847 -13.14 -30.25 13.25
C LYS A 847 -13.16 -30.75 11.83
N SER A 848 -12.37 -31.81 11.57
CA SER A 848 -12.30 -32.49 10.28
C SER A 848 -13.08 -33.80 10.35
N HIS A 849 -14.01 -33.97 9.41
CA HIS A 849 -14.90 -35.14 9.36
C HIS A 849 -14.79 -35.83 8.00
N ARG A 850 -14.92 -37.16 8.00
CA ARG A 850 -15.20 -37.93 6.78
C ARG A 850 -16.70 -38.17 6.67
N LEU A 851 -17.28 -37.69 5.57
CA LEU A 851 -18.65 -37.99 5.18
C LEU A 851 -18.77 -39.44 4.74
N LYS A 852 -19.65 -40.21 5.37
CA LYS A 852 -19.97 -41.59 4.98
C LYS A 852 -21.47 -41.80 4.85
N ALA A 853 -21.84 -42.84 4.11
CA ALA A 853 -23.24 -43.28 4.02
C ALA A 853 -23.88 -43.53 5.41
N ALA A 854 -23.12 -44.08 6.36
CA ALA A 854 -23.62 -44.42 7.70
C ALA A 854 -23.58 -43.27 8.73
N GLY A 855 -22.98 -42.12 8.43
CA GLY A 855 -22.83 -41.02 9.38
C GLY A 855 -21.58 -40.18 9.15
N LEU A 856 -21.34 -39.20 10.03
CA LEU A 856 -20.09 -38.44 10.09
C LEU A 856 -19.07 -39.18 10.98
N LYS A 857 -17.84 -39.34 10.49
CA LYS A 857 -16.72 -39.80 11.32
C LYS A 857 -15.79 -38.62 11.58
N LEU A 858 -15.70 -38.17 12.83
CA LEU A 858 -14.66 -37.24 13.27
C LEU A 858 -13.29 -37.88 13.01
N LEU A 859 -12.42 -37.14 12.34
CA LEU A 859 -11.03 -37.53 12.07
C LEU A 859 -10.11 -36.85 13.07
N ASN A 860 -10.16 -35.51 13.14
CA ASN A 860 -9.31 -34.69 14.00
C ASN A 860 -10.04 -33.43 14.45
N GLU A 861 -9.52 -32.81 15.51
CA GLU A 861 -10.00 -31.56 16.09
C GLU A 861 -8.82 -30.72 16.58
N VAL A 862 -8.88 -29.41 16.38
CA VAL A 862 -7.92 -28.44 16.93
C VAL A 862 -8.65 -27.22 17.47
N LYS A 863 -8.23 -26.69 18.62
CA LYS A 863 -8.73 -25.42 19.15
C LYS A 863 -7.83 -24.29 18.67
N LEU A 864 -8.43 -23.26 18.05
CA LEU A 864 -7.69 -22.18 17.39
C LEU A 864 -7.34 -21.03 18.36
N GLY A 865 -8.09 -20.86 19.45
CA GLY A 865 -7.89 -19.76 20.41
C GLY A 865 -8.05 -18.36 19.81
N LYS A 866 -8.55 -18.27 18.57
CA LYS A 866 -8.75 -17.05 17.77
C LYS A 866 -10.11 -17.14 17.09
N ASP A 867 -10.74 -15.99 16.89
CA ASP A 867 -11.95 -15.89 16.08
C ASP A 867 -11.64 -16.04 14.59
N VAL A 868 -12.49 -16.78 13.89
CA VAL A 868 -12.37 -17.06 12.45
C VAL A 868 -13.38 -16.18 11.70
N ILE A 869 -12.90 -15.49 10.67
CA ILE A 869 -13.73 -14.73 9.73
C ILE A 869 -14.26 -15.67 8.65
N ASP A 870 -13.35 -16.39 7.99
CA ASP A 870 -13.66 -17.27 6.86
C ASP A 870 -12.68 -18.44 6.80
N LEU A 871 -13.05 -19.51 6.09
CA LEU A 871 -12.20 -20.67 5.86
C LEU A 871 -12.36 -21.21 4.43
N SER A 872 -11.28 -21.77 3.88
CA SER A 872 -11.33 -22.42 2.56
C SER A 872 -10.46 -23.67 2.49
N LEU A 873 -10.95 -24.68 1.77
CA LEU A 873 -10.28 -25.93 1.47
C LEU A 873 -9.59 -25.91 0.10
N ALA A 874 -8.27 -25.76 0.13
CA ALA A 874 -7.43 -25.89 -1.06
C ALA A 874 -6.40 -27.01 -0.89
N ASP A 875 -6.35 -27.90 -1.88
CA ASP A 875 -5.47 -29.07 -1.92
C ASP A 875 -5.59 -29.93 -0.65
N ASP A 876 -4.46 -30.18 0.03
CA ASP A 876 -4.38 -30.88 1.31
C ASP A 876 -4.37 -29.92 2.51
N SER A 877 -4.78 -28.66 2.34
CA SER A 877 -4.74 -27.63 3.39
C SER A 877 -6.11 -27.03 3.71
N VAL A 878 -6.29 -26.65 4.98
CA VAL A 878 -7.35 -25.75 5.44
C VAL A 878 -6.73 -24.38 5.66
N TYR A 879 -7.24 -23.38 4.97
CA TYR A 879 -6.90 -21.99 5.18
C TYR A 879 -7.94 -21.36 6.09
N VAL A 880 -7.49 -20.66 7.12
CA VAL A 880 -8.34 -20.06 8.14
C VAL A 880 -7.94 -18.60 8.29
N LEU A 881 -8.84 -17.70 7.91
CA LEU A 881 -8.66 -16.26 8.09
C LEU A 881 -9.19 -15.87 9.47
N THR A 882 -8.37 -15.22 10.29
CA THR A 882 -8.72 -14.87 11.67
C THR A 882 -9.00 -13.39 11.83
N LEU A 883 -9.86 -13.04 12.79
CA LEU A 883 -10.16 -11.65 13.16
C LEU A 883 -8.93 -10.88 13.64
N SER A 884 -7.90 -11.60 14.11
CA SER A 884 -6.62 -11.03 14.53
C SER A 884 -5.68 -10.67 13.37
N GLY A 885 -6.14 -10.70 12.12
CA GLY A 885 -5.29 -10.41 10.95
C GLY A 885 -4.28 -11.51 10.63
N SER A 886 -4.61 -12.79 10.83
CA SER A 886 -3.74 -13.90 10.43
C SER A 886 -4.44 -14.78 9.39
N LEU A 887 -3.70 -15.25 8.39
CA LEU A 887 -4.10 -16.44 7.62
C LEU A 887 -3.33 -17.65 8.14
N LEU A 888 -4.04 -18.63 8.68
CA LEU A 888 -3.47 -19.87 9.20
C LEU A 888 -3.64 -20.98 8.17
N GLN A 889 -2.59 -21.76 7.95
CA GLN A 889 -2.62 -22.94 7.07
C GLN A 889 -2.48 -24.21 7.92
N TYR A 890 -3.52 -25.03 7.93
CA TYR A 890 -3.54 -26.34 8.60
C TYR A 890 -3.48 -27.48 7.60
N SER A 891 -2.85 -28.60 7.97
CA SER A 891 -2.99 -29.84 7.19
C SER A 891 -4.42 -30.40 7.31
N THR A 892 -5.00 -30.86 6.21
CA THR A 892 -6.34 -31.49 6.22
C THR A 892 -6.35 -32.84 6.96
N SER A 893 -5.22 -33.55 6.98
CA SER A 893 -5.09 -34.91 7.52
C SER A 893 -4.93 -34.98 9.03
N GLU A 894 -4.30 -33.97 9.63
CA GLU A 894 -4.00 -33.95 11.08
C GLU A 894 -4.48 -32.68 11.78
N LEU A 895 -4.92 -31.66 11.03
CA LEU A 895 -5.20 -30.32 11.55
C LEU A 895 -4.02 -29.74 12.35
N THR A 896 -2.80 -29.98 11.84
CA THR A 896 -1.57 -29.41 12.38
C THR A 896 -1.27 -28.08 11.70
N LEU A 897 -1.03 -27.02 12.50
CA LEU A 897 -0.67 -25.70 11.98
C LEU A 897 0.69 -25.78 11.28
N SER A 898 0.69 -25.48 9.98
CA SER A 898 1.86 -25.55 9.11
C SER A 898 2.48 -24.19 8.84
N VAL A 899 1.68 -23.14 8.65
CA VAL A 899 2.13 -21.76 8.38
C VAL A 899 1.15 -20.76 8.98
N GLU A 900 1.65 -19.63 9.46
CA GLU A 900 0.87 -18.43 9.81
C GLU A 900 1.40 -17.26 8.99
N TYR A 901 0.51 -16.62 8.22
CA TYR A 901 0.80 -15.43 7.45
C TYR A 901 0.25 -14.22 8.23
N PRO A 902 1.10 -13.28 8.67
CA PRO A 902 0.61 -12.03 9.23
C PRO A 902 0.02 -11.18 8.10
N LEU A 903 -1.22 -10.74 8.27
CA LEU A 903 -1.94 -9.86 7.36
C LEU A 903 -2.25 -8.55 8.08
N ILE A 904 -2.48 -7.48 7.32
CA ILE A 904 -2.81 -6.16 7.84
C ILE A 904 -4.05 -5.66 7.12
N GLY A 905 -4.88 -4.92 7.84
CA GLY A 905 -6.10 -4.32 7.33
C GLY A 905 -7.35 -5.04 7.82
N ASN A 906 -8.50 -4.47 7.48
CA ASN A 906 -9.78 -5.09 7.76
C ASN A 906 -10.04 -6.15 6.69
N LEU A 907 -10.20 -7.41 7.10
CA LEU A 907 -10.33 -8.55 6.20
C LEU A 907 -11.74 -9.12 6.31
N THR A 908 -12.33 -9.49 5.18
CA THR A 908 -13.75 -9.90 5.10
C THR A 908 -13.92 -11.33 4.65
N GLN A 909 -13.08 -11.80 3.74
CA GLN A 909 -13.31 -13.05 3.03
C GLN A 909 -11.99 -13.61 2.48
N LEU A 910 -11.93 -14.92 2.29
CA LEU A 910 -10.86 -15.56 1.56
C LEU A 910 -11.38 -16.48 0.45
N TRP A 911 -10.71 -16.50 -0.69
CA TRP A 911 -10.97 -17.40 -1.79
C TRP A 911 -9.68 -18.11 -2.20
N SER A 912 -9.74 -19.43 -2.39
CA SER A 912 -8.60 -20.21 -2.85
C SER A 912 -8.70 -20.52 -4.34
N GLY A 913 -7.65 -20.18 -5.09
CA GLY A 913 -7.54 -20.43 -6.52
C GLY A 913 -6.31 -21.26 -6.89
N ASP A 914 -6.04 -21.39 -8.19
CA ASP A 914 -4.89 -22.14 -8.70
C ASP A 914 -3.56 -21.54 -8.21
N ASN A 915 -3.04 -22.12 -7.12
CA ASN A 915 -1.75 -21.80 -6.49
C ASN A 915 -1.61 -20.38 -5.88
N ALA A 916 -2.74 -19.73 -5.57
CA ALA A 916 -2.80 -18.46 -4.84
C ALA A 916 -4.04 -18.41 -3.92
N ILE A 917 -3.92 -17.68 -2.83
CA ILE A 917 -5.04 -17.35 -1.94
C ILE A 917 -5.37 -15.88 -2.13
N TYR A 918 -6.63 -15.56 -2.38
CA TYR A 918 -7.10 -14.20 -2.53
C TYR A 918 -7.83 -13.83 -1.25
N ILE A 919 -7.46 -12.71 -0.66
CA ILE A 919 -8.05 -12.20 0.57
C ILE A 919 -8.72 -10.89 0.21
N ALA A 920 -10.01 -10.82 0.48
CA ALA A 920 -10.77 -9.59 0.39
C ALA A 920 -10.74 -8.88 1.75
N GLY A 921 -10.95 -7.58 1.72
CA GLY A 921 -10.91 -6.76 2.92
C GLY A 921 -11.49 -5.40 2.65
N ASP A 922 -10.78 -4.35 3.05
CA ASP A 922 -11.04 -2.95 2.70
C ASP A 922 -11.21 -2.74 1.16
N SER A 923 -10.81 -1.60 0.61
CA SER A 923 -10.88 -1.36 -0.83
C SER A 923 -9.81 -2.11 -1.64
N MET A 924 -9.32 -3.25 -1.15
CA MET A 924 -8.20 -4.00 -1.74
C MET A 924 -8.46 -5.50 -1.77
N ILE A 925 -7.84 -6.14 -2.77
CA ILE A 925 -7.72 -7.59 -2.87
C ILE A 925 -6.25 -7.94 -2.70
N THR A 926 -5.95 -8.84 -1.77
CA THR A 926 -4.61 -9.38 -1.55
C THR A 926 -4.49 -10.75 -2.20
N ALA A 927 -3.68 -10.85 -3.24
CA ALA A 927 -3.30 -12.13 -3.81
C ALA A 927 -2.05 -12.61 -3.10
N LEU A 928 -2.16 -13.67 -2.31
CA LEU A 928 -1.08 -14.26 -1.53
C LEU A 928 -0.50 -15.46 -2.26
N LYS A 929 0.82 -15.43 -2.50
CA LYS A 929 1.54 -16.60 -2.94
C LYS A 929 1.77 -17.57 -1.78
N LEU A 930 1.34 -18.81 -1.94
CA LEU A 930 1.61 -19.86 -0.96
C LEU A 930 3.11 -20.13 -0.84
N LEU A 931 3.59 -20.30 0.40
CA LEU A 931 4.97 -20.71 0.64
C LEU A 931 5.23 -22.08 0.01
N PRO A 932 6.36 -22.25 -0.67
CA PRO A 932 6.71 -23.54 -1.26
C PRO A 932 7.00 -24.56 -0.14
N LYS A 933 6.61 -25.82 -0.36
CA LYS A 933 7.03 -26.91 0.52
C LYS A 933 8.55 -27.03 0.50
N VAL A 934 9.19 -26.95 1.67
CA VAL A 934 10.62 -27.23 1.80
C VAL A 934 10.80 -28.76 1.85
N ASN A 935 11.47 -29.31 0.84
CA ASN A 935 11.71 -30.75 0.74
C ASN A 935 13.03 -31.10 1.45
N PHE A 936 12.91 -31.85 2.53
CA PHE A 936 14.03 -32.23 3.37
C PHE A 936 14.76 -33.45 2.79
N ILE A 937 16.10 -33.37 2.66
CA ILE A 937 16.88 -34.33 1.86
C ILE A 937 17.40 -35.49 2.70
N SER A 938 18.00 -35.23 3.87
CA SER A 938 18.55 -36.30 4.73
C SER A 938 18.92 -35.83 6.13
N ILE A 939 18.84 -36.74 7.10
CA ILE A 939 19.46 -36.64 8.42
C ILE A 939 20.75 -37.46 8.38
N ASN A 940 21.89 -36.87 8.73
CA ASN A 940 23.11 -37.64 8.99
C ASN A 940 23.18 -38.01 10.48
N ASP A 941 22.82 -39.26 10.79
CA ASP A 941 22.73 -39.79 12.16
C ASP A 941 24.06 -39.73 12.93
N GLU A 942 25.21 -39.72 12.25
CA GLU A 942 26.53 -39.71 12.91
C GLU A 942 26.92 -38.34 13.48
N ASN A 943 26.42 -37.25 12.89
CA ASN A 943 26.80 -35.88 13.27
C ASN A 943 25.59 -35.00 13.65
N GLN A 944 24.36 -35.54 13.61
CA GLN A 944 23.12 -34.80 13.84
C GLN A 944 23.02 -33.53 12.97
N ILE A 945 23.53 -33.64 11.74
CA ILE A 945 23.51 -32.56 10.74
C ILE A 945 22.32 -32.80 9.82
N PHE A 946 21.50 -31.76 9.69
CA PHE A 946 20.33 -31.73 8.84
C PHE A 946 20.61 -30.92 7.57
N GLU A 947 20.31 -31.50 6.39
CA GLU A 947 20.41 -30.81 5.09
C GLU A 947 19.03 -30.68 4.44
N ALA A 948 18.64 -29.45 4.10
CA ALA A 948 17.40 -29.12 3.41
C ALA A 948 17.68 -28.36 2.11
N ALA A 949 17.00 -28.76 1.03
CA ALA A 949 17.01 -28.00 -0.21
C ALA A 949 15.98 -26.88 -0.14
N PHE A 950 16.46 -25.64 -0.18
CA PHE A 950 15.58 -24.50 -0.30
C PHE A 950 15.21 -24.27 -1.77
N PRO A 951 13.91 -24.04 -2.05
CA PRO A 951 13.47 -23.76 -3.41
C PRO A 951 14.11 -22.47 -3.94
N ARG A 952 14.34 -22.44 -5.25
CA ARG A 952 15.02 -21.33 -5.93
C ARG A 952 14.32 -19.97 -5.75
N PHE A 953 13.01 -20.00 -5.55
CA PHE A 953 12.15 -18.82 -5.45
C PHE A 953 11.43 -18.82 -4.10
N MET A 954 12.11 -18.29 -3.08
CA MET A 954 11.47 -17.86 -1.84
C MET A 954 11.26 -16.34 -1.85
N PRO A 955 10.16 -15.84 -1.28
CA PRO A 955 9.97 -14.41 -1.04
C PRO A 955 11.13 -13.81 -0.21
N LEU A 956 11.44 -12.53 -0.42
CA LEU A 956 12.48 -11.83 0.33
C LEU A 956 12.03 -11.60 1.76
N GLY A 957 12.94 -11.73 2.73
CA GLY A 957 12.68 -11.51 4.15
C GLY A 957 13.25 -12.61 5.04
N SER A 958 12.93 -12.52 6.33
CA SER A 958 13.33 -13.45 7.38
C SER A 958 12.33 -14.58 7.55
N TYR A 959 12.81 -15.74 7.97
CA TYR A 959 12.01 -16.92 8.23
C TYR A 959 12.43 -17.61 9.52
N ASN A 960 11.45 -17.98 10.33
CA ASN A 960 11.62 -18.78 11.53
C ASN A 960 11.62 -20.26 11.18
N LEU A 961 12.39 -21.05 11.91
CA LEU A 961 12.47 -22.50 11.73
C LEU A 961 11.93 -23.18 12.99
N ASN A 962 10.85 -23.94 12.88
CA ASN A 962 10.40 -24.81 13.96
C ASN A 962 10.76 -26.26 13.67
N ILE A 963 11.29 -26.94 14.68
CA ILE A 963 11.76 -28.33 14.61
C ILE A 963 11.05 -29.12 15.70
N ARG A 964 10.35 -30.20 15.31
CA ARG A 964 9.74 -31.15 16.23
C ARG A 964 10.57 -32.43 16.31
N SER A 965 10.75 -32.93 17.53
CA SER A 965 11.58 -34.10 17.85
C SER A 965 11.05 -34.77 19.12
N ALA A 966 10.54 -36.00 19.06
CA ALA A 966 10.24 -36.84 20.22
C ALA A 966 9.48 -36.12 21.35
N GLY A 967 8.40 -35.40 20.99
CA GLY A 967 7.57 -34.64 21.95
C GLY A 967 8.11 -33.26 22.35
N PHE A 968 9.27 -32.84 21.81
CA PHE A 968 9.81 -31.48 21.96
C PHE A 968 9.59 -30.67 20.68
N SER A 969 9.38 -29.36 20.85
CA SER A 969 9.32 -28.39 19.75
C SER A 969 10.32 -27.28 20.04
N TYR A 970 11.22 -27.02 19.08
CA TYR A 970 12.20 -25.95 19.14
C TYR A 970 11.83 -24.91 18.08
N SER A 971 11.86 -23.64 18.45
CA SER A 971 11.69 -22.52 17.52
C SER A 971 13.00 -21.75 17.43
N TYR A 972 13.48 -21.55 16.22
CA TYR A 972 14.66 -20.76 15.90
C TYR A 972 14.20 -19.52 15.14
N PRO A 973 14.05 -18.38 15.83
CA PRO A 973 13.63 -17.15 15.18
C PRO A 973 14.72 -16.65 14.23
N ASN A 974 14.32 -16.04 13.12
CA ASN A 974 15.22 -15.45 12.11
C ASN A 974 16.32 -16.43 11.62
N ALA A 975 16.01 -17.72 11.56
CA ALA A 975 16.99 -18.76 11.22
C ALA A 975 17.48 -18.67 9.76
N ILE A 976 16.64 -18.12 8.87
CA ILE A 976 16.93 -18.00 7.44
C ILE A 976 16.55 -16.60 6.99
N ILE A 977 17.46 -15.94 6.27
CA ILE A 977 17.20 -14.62 5.66
C ILE A 977 17.39 -14.76 4.16
N VAL A 978 16.38 -14.40 3.38
CA VAL A 978 16.43 -14.38 1.92
C VAL A 978 16.58 -12.93 1.47
N GLU A 979 17.71 -12.61 0.85
CA GLU A 979 18.05 -11.25 0.44
C GLU A 979 18.37 -11.19 -1.05
N MET A 980 18.12 -10.02 -1.66
CA MET A 980 18.69 -9.70 -2.97
C MET A 980 20.15 -9.27 -2.79
N SER A 981 21.09 -10.15 -3.16
CA SER A 981 22.49 -9.78 -3.21
C SER A 981 22.81 -9.15 -4.56
N PHE A 982 22.87 -7.83 -4.60
CA PHE A 982 23.60 -7.15 -5.67
C PHE A 982 25.07 -7.38 -5.39
N SER A 983 25.74 -8.21 -6.20
CA SER A 983 27.18 -8.31 -6.09
C SER A 983 27.75 -6.91 -6.33
N ASN A 984 28.36 -6.32 -5.30
CA ASN A 984 29.24 -5.17 -5.43
C ASN A 984 30.45 -5.57 -6.29
N SER A 985 30.25 -5.83 -7.58
CA SER A 985 31.28 -5.58 -8.56
C SER A 985 31.45 -4.07 -8.55
N ARG A 986 32.46 -3.61 -7.80
CA ARG A 986 33.13 -2.35 -8.13
C ARG A 986 33.48 -2.45 -9.61
N ILE A 987 32.63 -1.90 -10.47
CA ILE A 987 32.99 -1.62 -11.84
C ILE A 987 34.03 -0.51 -11.72
N HIS A 988 35.30 -0.84 -11.97
CA HIS A 988 36.29 0.18 -12.26
C HIS A 988 35.85 0.86 -13.56
N CYS A 989 35.24 2.04 -13.43
CA CYS A 989 34.89 2.90 -14.54
C CYS A 989 36.14 3.63 -15.04
N ASP A 990 36.95 2.94 -15.84
CA ASP A 990 37.96 3.61 -16.68
C ASP A 990 37.27 4.18 -17.93
N ASN A 991 36.47 5.24 -17.74
CA ASN A 991 36.26 6.36 -18.68
C ASN A 991 35.14 7.28 -18.19
N GLN A 992 35.45 8.57 -18.05
CA GLN A 992 34.49 9.64 -17.78
C GLN A 992 33.59 9.83 -19.01
N SER A 993 32.38 9.27 -19.00
CA SER A 993 31.22 9.80 -19.76
C SER A 993 29.90 9.06 -19.52
N LEU A 994 29.84 7.94 -18.79
CA LEU A 994 28.59 7.20 -18.61
C LEU A 994 28.47 6.61 -17.19
N CYS A 995 28.17 7.45 -16.21
CA CYS A 995 27.52 7.06 -14.95
C CYS A 995 26.62 8.23 -14.51
N GLY A 996 25.44 8.31 -15.12
CA GLY A 996 24.28 9.02 -14.57
C GLY A 996 23.24 7.95 -14.25
N ASP A 997 22.65 8.06 -13.06
CA ASP A 997 21.55 7.27 -12.51
C ASP A 997 21.94 5.90 -11.91
N GLN A 998 22.18 5.92 -10.59
CA GLN A 998 21.83 4.81 -9.70
C GLN A 998 20.69 5.26 -8.81
#